data_AF-A0AAD8JRC4-F1
#
_entry.id   AF-A0AAD8JRC4-F1
#
_cell.length_a   1.000
_cell.length_b   1.000
_cell.length_c   1.000
_cell.angle_alpha   90.00
_cell.angle_beta   90.00
_cell.angle_gamma   90.00
#
_symmetry.space_group_name_H-M   'P 1'
#
loop_
_entity.id
_entity.type
_entity.pdbx_description
1 polymer ?
#
loop_
_entity_poly.entity_id
_entity_poly.type
_entity_poly.pdbx_seq_one_letter_code
_entity_poly.pdbx_strand_id
1 'polypeptide(L)'
;MRFNFDIPETNTKEALTPQSQHSQSPSSTTPGNDDVEWLLLHNHPVFSTATSSSINVQRKRNLMAWDGASRLYYWDVNTQLLHRISLRFGEPDPSSVLAASPSKVLRTDVELDFMVDSISINRHGSALLLEGSNGLRVMYLYGRSSSKDSAVICRTISVGSDLYLNTNNAIRTLKVSWHPYSDTHLGILSSDSVFRLYDLSSALEQPEQEYYLQPVARGRSKNASSICPVDFSFGGDHLWDRFSVFVLFSDGAVYILCPVVPFGSVYKWESVLEIYSDAQTFGLKSSSSQALSNATLAISWLEATFPELARQAAEGGNQPALKSHPYALFDASVSLQGPLHKVYHGNEEDPEFKATECEGRAVSFLYKAVSKDSILVTVWSGGQLQIDALADEIQPVWTVGNHPRISADSQNRIVGFAMICETHSNELSVVSFEQSSDKNIWLGHSPPLLRLGIVDLALPGKTESGSVISLFIDPLIPERIYCVHDGGVDSIVLHFLPFTNQKNGIDDDMRPPTVQSVLNTCQVESSGSSLHGFVALADSFGCCWIVGITSGFECIVLGMESWNLLLPARVDKEKKLESLEENIVAGDATIISKELLTGPKVVIVPPTSPNPVAADSIEGRSTLHQYFKLFHENYVEYAHKLFGHVFTSKALIVAVSHDRRGS
;
A
#
# COMPACT_ATOMS: atom_id res chain seq x y z
N MET A 1 -21.96 -22.39 11.64
CA MET A 1 -23.14 -22.75 12.45
C MET A 1 -24.25 -21.78 12.13
N ARG A 2 -25.42 -22.26 11.71
CA ARG A 2 -26.62 -21.44 11.42
C ARG A 2 -27.39 -21.28 12.73
N PHE A 3 -27.78 -20.05 13.08
CA PHE A 3 -28.65 -19.80 14.23
C PHE A 3 -30.07 -19.49 13.73
N ASN A 4 -31.00 -20.40 14.01
CA ASN A 4 -32.44 -20.17 13.94
C ASN A 4 -32.89 -19.54 15.27
N PHE A 5 -33.74 -18.52 15.19
CA PHE A 5 -34.43 -17.95 16.34
C PHE A 5 -35.87 -18.48 16.37
N ASP A 6 -36.19 -19.31 17.38
CA ASP A 6 -37.57 -19.65 17.73
C ASP A 6 -37.99 -18.83 18.96
N ILE A 7 -39.08 -18.06 18.81
CA ILE A 7 -39.74 -17.31 19.88
C ILE A 7 -40.98 -18.13 20.30
N PRO A 8 -41.21 -18.44 21.59
CA PRO A 8 -42.44 -19.11 22.00
C PRO A 8 -43.57 -18.10 22.26
N GLU A 9 -44.71 -18.34 21.63
CA GLU A 9 -46.00 -17.73 21.95
C GLU A 9 -46.60 -18.34 23.23
N THR A 10 -47.30 -17.51 24.02
CA THR A 10 -48.30 -17.99 24.99
C THR A 10 -49.62 -17.25 24.82
N ASN A 11 -50.66 -18.03 24.49
CA ASN A 11 -52.07 -17.67 24.43
C ASN A 11 -52.73 -17.80 25.81
N THR A 12 -53.56 -16.84 26.25
CA THR A 12 -54.98 -17.08 26.62
C THR A 12 -55.79 -15.80 26.95
N LYS A 13 -56.80 -15.63 26.09
CA LYS A 13 -58.14 -14.97 26.09
C LYS A 13 -58.84 -14.42 27.36
N GLU A 14 -59.72 -13.44 27.03
CA GLU A 14 -61.03 -12.98 27.58
C GLU A 14 -61.01 -11.63 28.35
N ALA A 15 -61.38 -10.50 27.73
CA ALA A 15 -62.69 -9.98 27.25
C ALA A 15 -63.39 -9.05 28.26
N LEU A 16 -63.47 -7.74 27.94
CA LEU A 16 -64.61 -6.80 28.06
C LEU A 16 -64.13 -5.32 27.98
N THR A 17 -64.61 -4.58 26.98
CA THR A 17 -64.49 -3.12 26.75
C THR A 17 -65.54 -2.31 27.54
N PRO A 18 -65.56 -0.95 27.51
CA PRO A 18 -64.46 0.03 27.68
C PRO A 18 -64.84 1.17 28.67
N GLN A 19 -63.90 1.73 29.44
CA GLN A 19 -64.07 3.09 29.98
C GLN A 19 -62.77 3.89 29.91
N SER A 20 -62.90 5.07 29.34
CA SER A 20 -61.89 6.11 29.16
C SER A 20 -61.42 6.67 30.49
N GLN A 21 -60.09 6.76 30.69
CA GLN A 21 -59.41 7.91 31.31
C GLN A 21 -57.88 7.69 31.34
N HIS A 22 -57.18 8.65 30.73
CA HIS A 22 -55.78 9.07 30.95
C HIS A 22 -54.74 8.03 31.37
N SER A 23 -54.01 7.50 30.39
CA SER A 23 -52.73 6.82 30.55
C SER A 23 -51.61 7.83 30.87
N GLN A 24 -51.22 7.91 32.14
CA GLN A 24 -49.85 8.27 32.53
C GLN A 24 -48.99 7.02 32.39
N SER A 25 -48.02 7.05 31.47
CA SER A 25 -47.01 6.01 31.31
C SER A 25 -45.96 6.12 32.43
N PRO A 26 -45.54 4.99 33.03
CA PRO A 26 -44.50 4.96 34.04
C PRO A 26 -43.12 5.21 33.41
N SER A 27 -42.41 6.16 34.00
CA SER A 27 -41.01 6.51 33.71
C SER A 27 -40.10 5.28 33.80
N SER A 28 -39.52 4.89 32.66
CA SER A 28 -38.31 4.07 32.64
C SER A 28 -37.10 5.01 32.67
N THR A 29 -36.39 4.99 33.78
CA THR A 29 -35.12 5.70 33.98
C THR A 29 -34.03 5.03 33.14
N THR A 30 -33.82 5.56 31.94
CA THR A 30 -32.58 5.37 31.18
C THR A 30 -31.47 6.15 31.89
N PRO A 31 -30.28 5.56 32.17
CA PRO A 31 -29.13 6.34 32.61
C PRO A 31 -28.74 7.30 31.47
N GLY A 32 -28.45 8.56 31.80
CA GLY A 32 -28.39 9.68 30.88
C GLY A 32 -27.48 9.47 29.67
N ASN A 33 -27.90 10.03 28.52
CA ASN A 33 -26.99 10.40 27.45
C ASN A 33 -25.88 11.26 28.07
N ASP A 34 -24.65 10.76 28.09
CA ASP A 34 -23.49 11.65 28.09
C ASP A 34 -23.65 12.52 26.83
N ASP A 35 -23.86 13.82 26.99
CA ASP A 35 -24.05 14.75 25.86
C ASP A 35 -22.77 14.76 25.02
N VAL A 36 -22.78 14.01 23.92
CA VAL A 36 -21.66 13.94 22.98
C VAL A 36 -21.56 15.27 22.23
N GLU A 37 -20.45 15.97 22.42
CA GLU A 37 -20.12 17.16 21.67
C GLU A 37 -19.37 16.79 20.37
N TRP A 38 -19.66 17.48 19.28
CA TRP A 38 -18.96 17.31 18.01
C TRP A 38 -18.02 18.49 17.79
N LEU A 39 -16.73 18.21 17.77
CA LEU A 39 -15.67 19.20 17.61
C LEU A 39 -14.89 18.93 16.33
N LEU A 40 -14.22 19.94 15.76
CA LEU A 40 -13.24 19.69 14.70
C LEU A 40 -12.18 18.72 15.21
N LEU A 41 -11.81 17.72 14.40
CA LEU A 41 -10.91 16.64 14.82
C LEU A 41 -9.57 17.16 15.39
N HIS A 42 -8.99 18.20 14.79
CA HIS A 42 -7.75 18.81 15.28
C HIS A 42 -7.89 19.50 16.65
N ASN A 43 -9.11 19.84 17.07
CA ASN A 43 -9.41 20.43 18.38
C ASN A 43 -9.84 19.38 19.42
N HIS A 44 -9.80 18.09 19.08
CA HIS A 44 -10.28 17.06 19.99
C HIS A 44 -9.37 16.96 21.24
N PRO A 45 -9.92 16.95 22.48
CA PRO A 45 -9.13 17.06 23.73
C PRO A 45 -8.08 15.97 23.95
N VAL A 46 -8.22 14.83 23.28
CA VAL A 46 -7.23 13.72 23.31
C VAL A 46 -5.85 14.16 22.81
N PHE A 47 -5.80 15.15 21.91
CA PHE A 47 -4.56 15.66 21.35
C PHE A 47 -3.98 16.83 22.17
N SER A 48 -4.79 17.47 23.03
CA SER A 48 -4.38 18.64 23.81
C SER A 48 -3.69 18.28 25.15
N THR A 49 -3.77 17.03 25.59
CA THR A 49 -3.35 16.59 26.94
C THR A 49 -2.01 15.86 26.98
N ALA A 50 -1.39 15.60 25.82
CA ALA A 50 -0.16 14.85 25.77
C ALA A 50 1.05 15.75 26.10
N THR A 51 1.65 15.52 27.27
CA THR A 51 2.94 16.12 27.64
C THR A 51 4.05 15.53 26.79
N SER A 52 4.90 16.39 26.22
CA SER A 52 6.06 15.99 25.42
C SER A 52 7.02 15.13 26.24
N SER A 53 7.07 13.83 25.96
CA SER A 53 8.12 12.95 26.47
C SER A 53 9.27 12.91 25.45
N SER A 54 10.46 13.31 25.89
CA SER A 54 11.63 13.61 25.05
C SER A 54 12.37 12.39 24.51
N ILE A 55 11.68 11.29 24.20
CA ILE A 55 12.35 10.08 23.66
C ILE A 55 12.41 10.20 22.13
N ASN A 56 13.35 11.04 21.69
CA ASN A 56 13.63 11.34 20.30
C ASN A 56 14.53 10.26 19.70
N VAL A 57 14.00 9.04 19.54
CA VAL A 57 14.65 8.00 18.72
C VAL A 57 13.89 7.94 17.41
N GLN A 58 14.58 8.29 16.31
CA GLN A 58 14.07 8.25 14.95
C GLN A 58 13.65 6.80 14.62
N ARG A 59 12.35 6.53 14.71
CA ARG A 59 11.74 5.21 14.47
C ARG A 59 10.51 5.38 13.61
N LYS A 60 10.28 4.43 12.71
CA LYS A 60 9.03 4.31 11.96
C LYS A 60 7.90 4.13 12.97
N ARG A 61 7.02 5.13 13.08
CA ARG A 61 5.86 5.09 13.98
C ARG A 61 4.59 5.43 13.24
N ASN A 62 3.52 4.70 13.56
CA ASN A 62 2.17 5.06 13.14
C ASN A 62 1.15 4.66 14.22
N LEU A 63 0.84 5.61 15.10
CA LEU A 63 -0.06 5.43 16.24
C LEU A 63 -1.54 5.65 15.89
N MET A 64 -1.87 5.69 14.59
CA MET A 64 -3.24 5.90 14.10
C MET A 64 -3.68 4.78 13.16
N ALA A 65 -4.97 4.44 13.24
CA ALA A 65 -5.62 3.56 12.29
C ALA A 65 -7.06 4.01 12.03
N TRP A 66 -7.58 3.74 10.84
CA TRP A 66 -8.96 4.05 10.45
C TRP A 66 -9.65 2.79 9.94
N ASP A 67 -10.92 2.58 10.31
CA ASP A 67 -11.69 1.40 9.92
C ASP A 67 -12.23 1.42 8.48
N GLY A 68 -11.87 2.43 7.68
CA GLY A 68 -12.44 2.60 6.34
C GLY A 68 -13.86 3.17 6.33
N ALA A 69 -14.40 3.52 7.50
CA ALA A 69 -15.73 4.07 7.64
C ALA A 69 -15.72 5.30 8.55
N SER A 70 -16.11 5.16 9.82
CA SER A 70 -16.44 6.30 10.70
C SER A 70 -15.65 6.31 12.01
N ARG A 71 -14.63 5.45 12.17
CA ARG A 71 -13.90 5.35 13.44
C ARG A 71 -12.41 5.50 13.22
N LEU A 72 -11.87 6.49 13.90
CA LEU A 72 -10.45 6.72 14.04
C LEU A 72 -9.97 6.13 15.36
N TYR A 73 -8.86 5.41 15.29
CA TYR A 73 -8.20 4.81 16.44
C TYR A 73 -6.87 5.53 16.65
N TYR A 74 -6.62 5.93 17.88
CA TYR A 74 -5.37 6.58 18.29
C TYR A 74 -4.82 5.88 19.53
N TRP A 75 -3.59 5.41 19.45
CA TRP A 75 -2.88 4.83 20.59
C TRP A 75 -2.11 5.91 21.34
N ASP A 76 -2.52 6.19 22.57
CA ASP A 76 -1.78 7.10 23.45
C ASP A 76 -0.66 6.33 24.16
N VAL A 77 0.58 6.60 23.73
CA VAL A 77 1.79 5.97 24.29
C VAL A 77 2.04 6.32 25.76
N ASN A 78 1.57 7.48 26.24
CA ASN A 78 1.83 7.93 27.60
C ASN A 78 0.90 7.22 28.59
N THR A 79 -0.37 7.04 28.21
CA THR A 79 -1.38 6.37 29.05
C THR A 79 -1.52 4.88 28.74
N GLN A 80 -0.95 4.41 27.63
CA GLN A 80 -1.15 3.07 27.08
C GLN A 80 -2.63 2.72 26.87
N LEU A 81 -3.39 3.70 26.38
CA LEU A 81 -4.83 3.58 26.12
C LEU A 81 -5.11 3.74 24.63
N LEU A 82 -6.10 2.99 24.16
CA LEU A 82 -6.62 3.14 22.81
C LEU A 82 -7.85 4.04 22.82
N HIS A 83 -7.78 5.17 22.14
CA HIS A 83 -8.90 6.06 21.92
C HIS A 83 -9.61 5.71 20.62
N ARG A 84 -10.90 5.41 20.70
CA ARG A 84 -11.79 5.24 19.55
C ARG A 84 -12.67 6.46 19.40
N ILE A 85 -12.37 7.24 18.37
CA ILE A 85 -13.00 8.52 18.04
C ILE A 85 -13.97 8.29 16.90
N SER A 86 -15.26 8.59 17.13
CA SER A 86 -16.26 8.56 16.06
C SER A 86 -16.12 9.81 15.21
N LEU A 87 -16.09 9.64 13.89
CA LEU A 87 -15.95 10.70 12.91
C LEU A 87 -17.28 10.98 12.19
N ARG A 88 -17.48 12.23 11.83
CA ARG A 88 -18.44 12.69 10.82
C ARG A 88 -17.71 13.53 9.79
N PHE A 89 -18.06 13.34 8.54
CA PHE A 89 -17.45 14.02 7.40
C PHE A 89 -18.45 14.99 6.79
N GLY A 90 -17.96 16.14 6.32
CA GLY A 90 -18.76 17.04 5.47
C GLY A 90 -19.82 17.87 6.20
N GLU A 91 -19.77 17.95 7.54
CA GLU A 91 -20.67 18.78 8.35
C GLU A 91 -19.85 19.68 9.29
N PRO A 92 -20.11 21.00 9.37
CA PRO A 92 -21.07 21.77 8.57
C PRO A 92 -20.59 22.06 7.15
N ASP A 93 -19.29 21.92 6.89
CA ASP A 93 -18.67 22.22 5.60
C ASP A 93 -18.14 20.93 4.92
N PRO A 94 -18.16 20.83 3.58
CA PRO A 94 -17.70 19.65 2.85
C PRO A 94 -16.26 19.23 3.12
N SER A 95 -15.42 20.15 3.62
CA SER A 95 -14.01 19.91 3.94
C SER A 95 -13.75 19.62 5.42
N SER A 96 -14.80 19.62 6.26
CA SER A 96 -14.66 19.46 7.71
C SER A 96 -14.74 18.00 8.15
N VAL A 97 -13.92 17.67 9.16
CA VAL A 97 -13.94 16.37 9.84
C VAL A 97 -14.25 16.63 11.31
N LEU A 98 -15.44 16.22 11.75
CA LEU A 98 -15.86 16.33 13.14
C LEU A 98 -15.58 15.03 13.89
N ALA A 99 -15.24 15.17 15.16
CA ALA A 99 -14.93 14.10 16.09
C ALA A 99 -15.84 14.20 17.32
N ALA A 100 -16.39 13.06 17.72
CA ALA A 100 -17.18 12.95 18.94
C ALA A 100 -16.29 13.04 20.20
N SER A 101 -16.63 13.96 21.11
CA SER A 101 -16.02 14.14 22.41
C SER A 101 -17.04 13.85 23.53
N PRO A 102 -16.70 13.04 24.55
CA PRO A 102 -15.40 12.37 24.73
C PRO A 102 -15.22 11.17 23.80
N SER A 103 -13.97 10.85 23.47
CA SER A 103 -13.61 9.60 22.78
C SER A 103 -13.95 8.38 23.64
N LYS A 104 -14.30 7.26 23.02
CA LYS A 104 -14.43 6.00 23.75
C LYS A 104 -13.06 5.41 24.05
N VAL A 105 -12.78 5.12 25.32
CA VAL A 105 -11.49 4.57 25.76
C VAL A 105 -11.55 3.04 25.84
N LEU A 106 -10.57 2.38 25.22
CA LEU A 106 -10.38 0.94 25.26
C LEU A 106 -9.02 0.64 25.94
N ARG A 107 -9.00 -0.38 26.78
CA ARG A 107 -7.80 -0.82 27.52
C ARG A 107 -7.50 -2.28 27.25
N THR A 108 -6.24 -2.63 27.26
CA THR A 108 -5.81 -4.02 27.26
C THR A 108 -6.21 -4.69 28.59
N ASP A 109 -6.56 -5.98 28.55
CA ASP A 109 -6.78 -6.80 29.74
C ASP A 109 -5.48 -7.31 30.39
N VAL A 110 -4.36 -7.07 29.72
CA VAL A 110 -3.00 -7.40 30.13
C VAL A 110 -2.08 -6.20 29.98
N GLU A 111 -1.09 -6.06 30.87
CA GLU A 111 -0.07 -5.01 30.76
C GLU A 111 0.84 -5.27 29.55
N LEU A 112 1.21 -4.21 28.85
CA LEU A 112 2.14 -4.28 27.73
C LEU A 112 3.58 -4.17 28.25
N ASP A 113 4.41 -5.14 27.85
CA ASP A 113 5.83 -5.24 28.19
C ASP A 113 6.75 -4.58 27.16
N PHE A 114 6.17 -3.93 26.14
CA PHE A 114 6.88 -3.20 25.09
C PHE A 114 6.14 -1.91 24.73
N MET A 115 6.86 -0.97 24.11
CA MET A 115 6.25 0.24 23.55
C MET A 115 5.66 -0.04 22.17
N VAL A 116 4.40 0.33 21.98
CA VAL A 116 3.74 0.27 20.67
C VAL A 116 4.33 1.36 19.77
N ASP A 117 4.89 0.93 18.65
CA ASP A 117 5.43 1.81 17.61
C ASP A 117 4.40 2.00 16.47
N SER A 118 3.56 1.00 16.20
CA SER A 118 2.60 1.01 15.09
C SER A 118 1.30 0.30 15.48
N ILE A 119 0.17 0.81 14.98
CA ILE A 119 -1.13 0.12 15.06
C ILE A 119 -1.73 -0.07 13.66
N SER A 120 -2.42 -1.20 13.47
CA SER A 120 -3.22 -1.42 12.25
C SER A 120 -4.48 -2.20 12.54
N ILE A 121 -5.57 -1.84 11.87
CA ILE A 121 -6.87 -2.47 12.09
C ILE A 121 -7.17 -3.48 10.98
N ASN A 122 -7.83 -4.59 11.32
CA ASN A 122 -8.29 -5.55 10.33
C ASN A 122 -9.44 -4.98 9.49
N ARG A 123 -9.70 -5.61 8.35
CA ARG A 123 -10.66 -5.16 7.32
C ARG A 123 -12.07 -4.88 7.87
N HIS A 124 -12.55 -5.66 8.83
CA HIS A 124 -13.88 -5.47 9.43
C HIS A 124 -13.89 -4.65 10.73
N GLY A 125 -12.75 -4.11 11.18
CA GLY A 125 -12.70 -3.26 12.36
C GLY A 125 -12.97 -3.98 13.68
N SER A 126 -12.73 -5.29 13.74
CA SER A 126 -12.99 -6.15 14.91
C SER A 126 -11.76 -6.41 15.77
N ALA A 127 -10.56 -6.25 15.21
CA ALA A 127 -9.29 -6.45 15.90
C ALA A 127 -8.26 -5.41 15.45
N LEU A 128 -7.38 -5.04 16.38
CA LEU A 128 -6.29 -4.10 16.18
C LEU A 128 -4.96 -4.78 16.51
N LEU A 129 -4.01 -4.70 15.59
CA LEU A 129 -2.63 -5.08 15.82
C LEU A 129 -1.91 -3.95 16.57
N LEU A 130 -1.21 -4.32 17.63
CA LEU A 130 -0.28 -3.49 18.39
C LEU A 130 1.13 -4.02 18.12
N GLU A 131 1.90 -3.30 17.32
CA GLU A 131 3.25 -3.66 16.91
C GLU A 131 4.28 -2.77 17.62
N GLY A 132 5.31 -3.38 18.16
CA GLY A 132 6.49 -2.67 18.67
C GLY A 132 7.76 -3.46 18.43
N SER A 133 8.90 -2.79 18.56
CA SER A 133 10.23 -3.38 18.35
C SER A 133 10.51 -4.71 19.07
N ASN A 134 9.85 -4.96 20.19
CA ASN A 134 10.07 -6.15 21.04
C ASN A 134 8.79 -6.97 21.26
N GLY A 135 7.71 -6.74 20.50
CA GLY A 135 6.49 -7.49 20.73
C GLY A 135 5.36 -7.21 19.73
N LEU A 136 4.51 -8.23 19.58
CA LEU A 136 3.33 -8.20 18.73
C LEU A 136 2.13 -8.68 19.54
N ARG A 137 1.10 -7.84 19.63
CA ARG A 137 -0.18 -8.22 20.25
C ARG A 137 -1.36 -7.86 19.37
N VAL A 138 -2.42 -8.63 19.49
CA VAL A 138 -3.71 -8.33 18.88
C VAL A 138 -4.71 -8.01 19.99
N MET A 139 -5.29 -6.82 19.92
CA MET A 139 -6.35 -6.34 20.79
C MET A 139 -7.69 -6.50 20.07
N TYR A 140 -8.56 -7.35 20.59
CA TYR A 140 -9.92 -7.50 20.07
C TYR A 140 -10.79 -6.33 20.53
N LEU A 141 -11.42 -5.62 19.60
CA LEU A 141 -12.13 -4.36 19.86
C LEU A 141 -13.54 -4.56 20.46
N TYR A 142 -13.82 -5.77 20.94
CA TYR A 142 -14.95 -6.11 21.80
C TYR A 142 -14.43 -6.42 23.22
N GLY A 143 -15.24 -6.11 24.23
CA GLY A 143 -14.78 -6.21 25.60
C GLY A 143 -15.88 -5.99 26.62
N ARG A 144 -15.49 -6.10 27.89
CA ARG A 144 -16.38 -5.81 29.03
C ARG A 144 -16.22 -4.37 29.45
N SER A 145 -17.32 -3.72 29.85
CA SER A 145 -17.23 -2.41 30.50
C SER A 145 -16.50 -2.55 31.83
N SER A 146 -15.61 -1.61 32.11
CA SER A 146 -14.95 -1.47 33.40
C SER A 146 -15.98 -1.11 34.49
N SER A 147 -15.78 -1.62 35.70
CA SER A 147 -16.63 -1.27 36.85
C SER A 147 -16.20 0.03 37.53
N LYS A 148 -15.02 0.56 37.18
CA LYS A 148 -14.42 1.75 37.81
C LYS A 148 -14.61 3.02 36.96
N ASP A 149 -14.77 2.86 35.66
CA ASP A 149 -14.87 3.96 34.68
C ASP A 149 -15.61 3.50 33.41
N SER A 150 -15.82 4.43 32.48
CA SER A 150 -16.49 4.18 31.20
C SER A 150 -15.63 3.44 30.16
N ALA A 151 -14.44 2.97 30.54
CA ALA A 151 -13.52 2.29 29.62
C ALA A 151 -13.96 0.86 29.31
N VAL A 152 -13.64 0.38 28.11
CA VAL A 152 -13.86 -1.02 27.71
C VAL A 152 -12.56 -1.80 27.85
N ILE A 153 -12.59 -2.89 28.59
CA ILE A 153 -11.46 -3.80 28.74
C ILE A 153 -11.54 -4.85 27.64
N CYS A 154 -10.57 -4.84 26.74
CA CYS A 154 -10.48 -5.65 25.54
C CYS A 154 -9.50 -6.80 25.71
N ARG A 155 -9.90 -7.98 25.23
CA ARG A 155 -9.03 -9.15 25.19
C ARG A 155 -7.82 -8.84 24.32
N THR A 156 -6.63 -8.98 24.88
CA THR A 156 -5.36 -8.70 24.20
C THR A 156 -4.45 -9.91 24.31
N ILE A 157 -3.97 -10.37 23.17
CA ILE A 157 -3.23 -11.64 23.03
C ILE A 157 -1.89 -11.41 22.35
N SER A 158 -0.86 -12.14 22.75
CA SER A 158 0.43 -12.15 22.05
C SER A 158 0.38 -13.08 20.85
N VAL A 159 1.05 -12.68 19.76
CA VAL A 159 1.19 -13.50 18.54
C VAL A 159 2.62 -13.99 18.45
N GLY A 160 2.82 -15.30 18.27
CA GLY A 160 4.13 -15.92 18.10
C GLY A 160 5.07 -15.69 19.29
N SER A 161 4.56 -15.72 20.52
CA SER A 161 5.33 -15.42 21.74
C SER A 161 6.66 -16.17 21.82
N ASP A 162 6.67 -17.44 21.44
CA ASP A 162 7.88 -18.29 21.47
C ASP A 162 8.98 -17.80 20.53
N LEU A 163 8.59 -17.18 19.40
CA LEU A 163 9.50 -16.69 18.36
C LEU A 163 9.91 -15.22 18.58
N TYR A 164 8.97 -14.37 19.02
CA TYR A 164 9.15 -12.91 19.01
C TYR A 164 9.38 -12.29 20.40
N LEU A 165 9.04 -12.97 21.51
CA LEU A 165 9.18 -12.42 22.87
C LEU A 165 10.36 -13.02 23.67
N ASN A 166 11.01 -14.08 23.17
CA ASN A 166 12.03 -14.80 23.94
C ASN A 166 13.39 -14.08 23.97
N THR A 167 13.68 -13.38 25.07
CA THR A 167 14.81 -12.46 25.29
C THR A 167 16.22 -12.94 24.93
N ASN A 168 16.47 -14.26 24.83
CA ASN A 168 17.82 -14.77 24.52
C ASN A 168 18.08 -15.00 23.03
N ASN A 169 17.04 -15.13 22.19
CA ASN A 169 17.16 -15.44 20.74
C ASN A 169 15.94 -14.94 19.92
N ALA A 170 15.25 -13.89 20.35
CA ALA A 170 14.04 -13.40 19.68
C ALA A 170 14.33 -13.01 18.23
N ILE A 171 13.54 -13.55 17.31
CA ILE A 171 13.59 -13.20 15.90
C ILE A 171 12.96 -11.82 15.75
N ARG A 172 13.61 -10.91 15.03
CA ARG A 172 13.09 -9.55 14.85
C ARG A 172 12.01 -9.55 13.77
N THR A 173 10.84 -9.02 14.09
CA THR A 173 9.82 -8.69 13.10
C THR A 173 10.29 -7.56 12.19
N LEU A 174 10.18 -7.75 10.87
CA LEU A 174 10.53 -6.75 9.87
C LEU A 174 9.30 -6.00 9.35
N LYS A 175 8.22 -6.75 9.14
CA LYS A 175 6.94 -6.24 8.65
C LYS A 175 5.81 -7.16 9.12
N VAL A 176 4.69 -6.54 9.50
CA VAL A 176 3.41 -7.23 9.72
C VAL A 176 2.33 -6.60 8.86
N SER A 177 1.44 -7.43 8.31
CA SER A 177 0.24 -6.95 7.61
C SER A 177 -0.92 -7.92 7.79
N TRP A 178 -2.12 -7.37 7.94
CA TRP A 178 -3.36 -8.13 7.79
C TRP A 178 -3.48 -8.68 6.37
N HIS A 179 -3.97 -9.92 6.26
CA HIS A 179 -4.24 -10.51 4.95
C HIS A 179 -5.49 -9.85 4.31
N PRO A 180 -5.45 -9.41 3.03
CA PRO A 180 -6.55 -8.65 2.43
C PRO A 180 -7.90 -9.40 2.39
N TYR A 181 -7.85 -10.73 2.33
CA TYR A 181 -9.01 -11.61 2.23
C TYR A 181 -9.34 -12.36 3.53
N SER A 182 -8.77 -11.95 4.67
CA SER A 182 -9.14 -12.52 5.96
C SER A 182 -8.95 -11.57 7.14
N ASP A 183 -9.96 -11.50 8.01
CA ASP A 183 -9.95 -10.69 9.23
C ASP A 183 -9.23 -11.34 10.41
N THR A 184 -8.82 -12.61 10.26
CA THR A 184 -8.15 -13.38 11.31
C THR A 184 -6.73 -13.76 10.94
N HIS A 185 -6.22 -13.37 9.76
CA HIS A 185 -4.87 -13.76 9.36
C HIS A 185 -3.90 -12.59 9.30
N LEU A 186 -2.71 -12.82 9.85
CA LEU A 186 -1.58 -11.90 9.83
C LEU A 186 -0.42 -12.55 9.07
N GLY A 187 0.12 -11.83 8.09
CA GLY A 187 1.42 -12.11 7.49
C GLY A 187 2.51 -11.43 8.30
N ILE A 188 3.56 -12.16 8.65
CA ILE A 188 4.73 -11.65 9.37
C ILE A 188 5.99 -12.05 8.61
N LEU A 189 6.77 -11.05 8.20
CA LEU A 189 8.11 -11.23 7.65
C LEU A 189 9.13 -10.95 8.76
N SER A 190 10.07 -11.86 8.91
CA SER A 190 10.99 -11.90 10.05
C SER A 190 12.45 -11.88 9.61
N SER A 191 13.35 -11.49 10.52
CA SER A 191 14.78 -11.33 10.24
C SER A 191 15.53 -12.63 9.93
N ASP A 192 14.91 -13.78 10.17
CA ASP A 192 15.39 -15.11 9.81
C ASP A 192 15.07 -15.50 8.36
N SER A 193 14.59 -14.55 7.55
CA SER A 193 14.18 -14.76 6.16
C SER A 193 13.03 -15.76 6.00
N VAL A 194 12.08 -15.73 6.93
CA VAL A 194 10.85 -16.53 6.86
C VAL A 194 9.64 -15.61 6.81
N PHE A 195 8.76 -15.88 5.85
CA PHE A 195 7.41 -15.33 5.82
C PHE A 195 6.45 -16.31 6.49
N ARG A 196 5.66 -15.83 7.44
CA ARG A 196 4.75 -16.63 8.26
C ARG A 196 3.33 -16.12 8.18
N LEU A 197 2.36 -17.01 8.01
CA LEU A 197 0.94 -16.72 8.20
C LEU A 197 0.48 -17.27 9.55
N TYR A 198 -0.19 -16.43 10.33
CA TYR A 198 -0.83 -16.81 11.59
C TYR A 198 -2.34 -16.73 11.43
N ASP A 199 -3.06 -17.76 11.89
CA ASP A 199 -4.50 -17.73 12.05
C ASP A 199 -4.86 -17.42 13.51
N LEU A 200 -5.40 -16.22 13.72
CA LEU A 200 -5.80 -15.73 15.02
C LEU A 200 -7.06 -16.42 15.58
N SER A 201 -7.70 -17.29 14.81
CA SER A 201 -8.89 -18.02 15.23
C SER A 201 -8.61 -19.41 15.81
N SER A 202 -7.42 -19.98 15.56
CA SER A 202 -7.07 -21.36 15.93
C SER A 202 -5.88 -21.44 16.90
N ALA A 203 -4.68 -21.05 16.46
CA ALA A 203 -3.44 -21.17 17.21
C ALA A 203 -2.58 -19.90 17.08
N LEU A 204 -2.33 -19.25 18.22
CA LEU A 204 -1.65 -17.95 18.27
C LEU A 204 -0.14 -18.07 18.52
N GLU A 205 0.28 -19.22 19.04
CA GLU A 205 1.68 -19.48 19.40
C GLU A 205 2.52 -19.90 18.20
N GLN A 206 1.89 -20.58 17.23
CA GLN A 206 2.57 -21.12 16.05
C GLN A 206 1.91 -20.61 14.76
N PRO A 207 2.71 -20.33 13.72
CA PRO A 207 2.17 -20.00 12.40
C PRO A 207 1.46 -21.22 11.80
N GLU A 208 0.40 -20.98 11.03
CA GLU A 208 -0.24 -22.04 10.23
C GLU A 208 0.57 -22.35 8.97
N GLN A 209 1.30 -21.38 8.41
CA GLN A 209 2.11 -21.57 7.21
C GLN A 209 3.45 -20.85 7.36
N GLU A 210 4.55 -21.54 7.04
CA GLU A 210 5.90 -20.99 7.02
C GLU A 210 6.57 -21.17 5.66
N TYR A 211 7.13 -20.08 5.14
CA TYR A 211 7.83 -20.04 3.86
C TYR A 211 9.27 -19.57 4.10
N TYR A 212 10.22 -20.49 4.06
CA TYR A 212 11.64 -20.24 4.29
C TYR A 212 12.29 -19.77 2.99
N LEU A 213 12.62 -18.47 2.90
CA LEU A 213 13.06 -17.83 1.66
C LEU A 213 14.54 -18.15 1.39
N GLN A 214 14.84 -18.73 0.23
CA GLN A 214 16.20 -19.01 -0.24
C GLN A 214 16.49 -18.24 -1.54
N PRO A 215 16.77 -16.92 -1.46
CA PRO A 215 17.06 -16.11 -2.64
C PRO A 215 18.41 -16.49 -3.27
N VAL A 216 18.55 -16.33 -4.58
CA VAL A 216 19.82 -16.49 -5.27
C VAL A 216 20.64 -15.21 -5.17
N ALA A 217 21.92 -15.33 -4.80
CA ALA A 217 22.85 -14.20 -4.81
C ALA A 217 23.15 -13.75 -6.26
N ARG A 218 22.60 -12.61 -6.70
CA ARG A 218 22.99 -11.91 -7.94
C ARG A 218 23.62 -10.54 -7.59
N GLY A 219 24.86 -10.26 -8.03
CA GLY A 219 25.48 -8.91 -7.96
C GLY A 219 26.56 -8.69 -6.87
N ARG A 220 27.26 -7.54 -6.94
CA ARG A 220 28.61 -7.18 -6.41
C ARG A 220 29.04 -7.58 -4.99
N SER A 221 28.15 -8.08 -4.14
CA SER A 221 28.45 -8.49 -2.77
C SER A 221 28.43 -10.01 -2.62
N LYS A 222 29.58 -10.59 -2.25
CA LYS A 222 29.71 -12.02 -1.92
C LYS A 222 29.33 -12.34 -0.46
N ASN A 223 28.74 -11.40 0.26
CA ASN A 223 28.37 -11.61 1.65
C ASN A 223 26.89 -11.95 1.75
N ALA A 224 26.57 -13.17 2.21
CA ALA A 224 25.20 -13.58 2.53
C ALA A 224 24.49 -12.62 3.52
N SER A 225 25.25 -11.80 4.25
CA SER A 225 24.72 -10.75 5.15
C SER A 225 24.25 -9.48 4.45
N SER A 226 24.36 -9.34 3.11
CA SER A 226 23.96 -8.13 2.37
C SER A 226 22.61 -8.21 1.66
N ILE A 227 22.01 -9.40 1.57
CA ILE A 227 20.71 -9.64 0.93
C ILE A 227 19.77 -10.14 2.03
N CYS A 228 19.14 -9.22 2.74
CA CYS A 228 18.13 -9.55 3.75
C CYS A 228 16.76 -9.03 3.31
N PRO A 229 15.67 -9.75 3.63
CA PRO A 229 14.34 -9.23 3.42
C PRO A 229 14.15 -7.95 4.24
N VAL A 230 13.31 -7.05 3.75
CA VAL A 230 13.07 -5.74 4.38
C VAL A 230 11.59 -5.46 4.57
N ASP A 231 10.78 -5.73 3.54
CA ASP A 231 9.33 -5.42 3.55
C ASP A 231 8.61 -6.44 2.65
N PHE A 232 7.29 -6.52 2.77
CA PHE A 232 6.46 -7.32 1.87
C PHE A 232 5.12 -6.64 1.61
N SER A 233 4.47 -7.05 0.51
CA SER A 233 3.08 -6.73 0.23
C SER A 233 2.34 -7.95 -0.28
N PHE A 234 1.09 -8.10 0.14
CA PHE A 234 0.15 -8.99 -0.54
C PHE A 234 -0.19 -8.42 -1.91
N GLY A 235 -0.48 -9.30 -2.88
CA GLY A 235 -0.92 -8.91 -4.21
C GLY A 235 -2.39 -8.47 -4.27
N GLY A 236 -2.82 -8.14 -5.48
CA GLY A 236 -4.09 -7.48 -5.78
C GLY A 236 -5.24 -8.45 -5.99
N ASP A 237 -6.32 -7.99 -6.60
CA ASP A 237 -7.49 -8.82 -6.89
C ASP A 237 -7.52 -9.36 -8.32
N HIS A 238 -6.48 -9.13 -9.11
CA HIS A 238 -6.41 -9.68 -10.47
C HIS A 238 -5.79 -11.07 -10.47
N LEU A 239 -6.51 -12.06 -11.02
CA LEU A 239 -6.04 -13.45 -11.21
C LEU A 239 -5.21 -13.99 -10.02
N TRP A 240 -3.99 -14.48 -10.28
CA TRP A 240 -3.09 -15.06 -9.28
C TRP A 240 -2.40 -14.03 -8.38
N ASP A 241 -2.44 -12.71 -8.69
CA ASP A 241 -1.97 -11.66 -7.77
C ASP A 241 -2.69 -11.80 -6.42
N ARG A 242 -3.94 -12.27 -6.44
CA ARG A 242 -4.77 -12.58 -5.27
C ARG A 242 -4.13 -13.53 -4.27
N PHE A 243 -3.30 -14.44 -4.75
CA PHE A 243 -2.61 -15.46 -3.96
C PHE A 243 -1.11 -15.19 -3.92
N SER A 244 -0.66 -13.98 -4.23
CA SER A 244 0.75 -13.64 -4.32
C SER A 244 1.23 -12.84 -3.11
N VAL A 245 2.46 -13.11 -2.69
CA VAL A 245 3.20 -12.29 -1.71
C VAL A 245 4.48 -11.81 -2.37
N PHE A 246 4.65 -10.49 -2.45
CA PHE A 246 5.86 -9.85 -2.93
C PHE A 246 6.79 -9.56 -1.77
N VAL A 247 8.05 -9.97 -1.86
CA VAL A 247 9.07 -9.76 -0.83
C VAL A 247 10.19 -8.91 -1.39
N LEU A 248 10.45 -7.77 -0.73
CA LEU A 248 11.54 -6.86 -1.05
C LEU A 248 12.77 -7.18 -0.22
N PHE A 249 13.93 -7.27 -0.87
CA PHE A 249 15.23 -7.42 -0.25
C PHE A 249 16.02 -6.09 -0.24
N SER A 250 17.01 -6.00 0.64
CA SER A 250 17.78 -4.78 0.93
C SER A 250 18.57 -4.22 -0.25
N ASP A 251 18.90 -5.07 -1.23
CA ASP A 251 19.56 -4.73 -2.49
C ASP A 251 18.58 -4.23 -3.56
N GLY A 252 17.28 -4.16 -3.25
CA GLY A 252 16.22 -3.76 -4.18
C GLY A 252 15.70 -4.90 -5.04
N ALA A 253 16.13 -6.14 -4.81
CA ALA A 253 15.55 -7.31 -5.45
C ALA A 253 14.14 -7.59 -4.92
N VAL A 254 13.21 -7.87 -5.82
CA VAL A 254 11.83 -8.28 -5.50
C VAL A 254 11.65 -9.74 -5.89
N TYR A 255 11.01 -10.51 -5.01
CA TYR A 255 10.64 -11.90 -5.26
C TYR A 255 9.14 -12.11 -5.02
N ILE A 256 8.57 -13.16 -5.61
CA ILE A 256 7.15 -13.52 -5.49
C ILE A 256 7.04 -14.95 -4.92
N LEU A 257 6.16 -15.12 -3.93
CA LEU A 257 5.59 -16.41 -3.56
C LEU A 257 4.18 -16.49 -4.15
N CYS A 258 3.90 -17.53 -4.94
CA CYS A 258 2.56 -17.79 -5.45
C CYS A 258 2.36 -19.30 -5.72
N PRO A 259 1.32 -19.94 -5.14
CA PRO A 259 0.23 -19.35 -4.36
C PRO A 259 0.44 -19.38 -2.84
N VAL A 260 -0.14 -18.40 -2.15
CA VAL A 260 -0.22 -18.25 -0.69
C VAL A 260 -1.68 -17.93 -0.34
N VAL A 261 -2.36 -18.87 0.34
CA VAL A 261 -3.77 -18.73 0.72
C VAL A 261 -3.94 -19.14 2.18
N PRO A 262 -4.40 -18.24 3.07
CA PRO A 262 -4.62 -18.58 4.47
C PRO A 262 -5.75 -19.61 4.62
N PHE A 263 -5.68 -20.47 5.63
CA PHE A 263 -6.68 -21.52 5.79
C PHE A 263 -8.02 -20.96 6.24
N GLY A 264 -9.10 -21.43 5.62
CA GLY A 264 -10.45 -20.98 5.95
C GLY A 264 -10.78 -19.53 5.55
N SER A 265 -9.90 -18.86 4.80
CA SER A 265 -10.19 -17.57 4.18
C SER A 265 -11.28 -17.69 3.11
N VAL A 266 -11.96 -16.58 2.80
CA VAL A 266 -13.15 -16.57 1.95
C VAL A 266 -12.94 -15.68 0.74
N TYR A 267 -13.20 -16.23 -0.45
CA TYR A 267 -13.02 -15.57 -1.73
C TYR A 267 -14.32 -15.54 -2.53
N LYS A 268 -14.47 -14.55 -3.42
CA LYS A 268 -15.60 -14.51 -4.36
C LYS A 268 -15.51 -15.68 -5.33
N TRP A 269 -16.63 -16.34 -5.58
CA TRP A 269 -16.69 -17.49 -6.50
C TRP A 269 -16.18 -17.10 -7.89
N GLU A 270 -16.65 -15.98 -8.42
CA GLU A 270 -16.34 -15.53 -9.78
C GLU A 270 -14.84 -15.32 -9.98
N SER A 271 -14.17 -14.79 -8.95
CA SER A 271 -12.73 -14.53 -8.99
C SER A 271 -11.90 -15.81 -9.00
N VAL A 272 -12.28 -16.84 -8.24
CA VAL A 272 -11.55 -18.11 -8.26
C VAL A 272 -11.87 -18.89 -9.53
N LEU A 273 -13.12 -18.80 -10.02
CA LEU A 273 -13.53 -19.42 -11.28
C LEU A 273 -12.77 -18.80 -12.47
N GLU A 274 -12.51 -17.50 -12.46
CA GLU A 274 -11.68 -16.81 -13.46
C GLU A 274 -10.27 -17.42 -13.52
N ILE A 275 -9.60 -17.54 -12.36
CA ILE A 275 -8.27 -18.18 -12.24
C ILE A 275 -8.29 -19.64 -12.75
N TYR A 276 -9.32 -20.39 -12.35
CA TYR A 276 -9.48 -21.78 -12.78
C TYR A 276 -9.69 -21.90 -14.29
N SER A 277 -10.52 -21.03 -14.86
CA SER A 277 -10.82 -21.01 -16.30
C SER A 277 -9.61 -20.59 -17.13
N ASP A 278 -8.79 -19.68 -16.62
CA ASP A 278 -7.51 -19.28 -17.22
C ASP A 278 -6.55 -20.48 -17.35
N ALA A 279 -6.33 -21.21 -16.25
CA ALA A 279 -5.47 -22.38 -16.22
C ALA A 279 -5.93 -23.49 -17.19
N GLN A 280 -7.24 -23.67 -17.34
CA GLN A 280 -7.80 -24.62 -18.31
C GLN A 280 -7.66 -24.15 -19.75
N THR A 281 -7.83 -22.86 -20.01
CA THR A 281 -7.89 -22.33 -21.37
C THR A 281 -6.51 -22.13 -21.96
N PHE A 282 -5.59 -21.54 -21.20
CA PHE A 282 -4.26 -21.18 -21.68
C PHE A 282 -3.18 -22.16 -21.22
N GLY A 283 -3.33 -22.74 -20.03
CA GLY A 283 -2.38 -23.70 -19.48
C GLY A 283 -2.53 -25.10 -20.07
N LEU A 284 -3.67 -25.75 -19.85
CA LEU A 284 -3.89 -27.15 -20.27
C LEU A 284 -3.92 -27.37 -21.79
N LYS A 285 -4.27 -26.34 -22.55
CA LYS A 285 -4.27 -26.42 -24.03
C LYS A 285 -2.92 -26.00 -24.63
N SER A 286 -1.92 -25.68 -23.80
CA SER A 286 -0.60 -25.31 -24.26
C SER A 286 0.12 -26.48 -24.93
N SER A 287 0.92 -26.16 -25.94
CA SER A 287 1.80 -27.14 -26.60
C SER A 287 3.10 -27.40 -25.81
N SER A 288 3.41 -26.57 -24.82
CA SER A 288 4.57 -26.76 -23.95
C SER A 288 4.28 -27.78 -22.86
N SER A 289 5.12 -28.81 -22.75
CA SER A 289 5.02 -29.81 -21.69
C SER A 289 5.19 -29.21 -20.29
N GLN A 290 6.02 -28.17 -20.15
CA GLN A 290 6.21 -27.46 -18.89
C GLN A 290 4.96 -26.65 -18.52
N ALA A 291 4.38 -25.93 -19.48
CA ALA A 291 3.14 -25.18 -19.26
C ALA A 291 1.99 -26.11 -18.85
N LEU A 292 1.85 -27.25 -19.55
CA LEU A 292 0.87 -28.27 -19.22
C LEU A 292 1.07 -28.81 -17.80
N SER A 293 2.32 -29.09 -17.40
CA SER A 293 2.67 -29.56 -16.06
C SER A 293 2.31 -28.54 -14.98
N ASN A 294 2.71 -27.28 -15.15
CA ASN A 294 2.41 -26.21 -14.20
C ASN A 294 0.91 -25.97 -14.05
N ALA A 295 0.18 -25.91 -15.17
CA ALA A 295 -1.26 -25.74 -15.17
C ALA A 295 -1.99 -26.93 -14.50
N THR A 296 -1.52 -28.15 -14.71
CA THR A 296 -2.07 -29.34 -14.07
C THR A 296 -1.90 -29.29 -12.55
N LEU A 297 -0.71 -28.89 -12.07
CA LEU A 297 -0.47 -28.67 -10.63
C LEU A 297 -1.35 -27.56 -10.07
N ALA A 298 -1.48 -26.44 -10.79
CA ALA A 298 -2.33 -25.32 -10.38
C ALA A 298 -3.80 -25.70 -10.25
N ILE A 299 -4.35 -26.44 -11.23
CA ILE A 299 -5.72 -26.95 -11.20
C ILE A 299 -5.91 -27.93 -10.04
N SER A 300 -5.00 -28.89 -9.88
CA SER A 300 -5.06 -29.85 -8.77
C SER A 300 -5.04 -29.16 -7.41
N TRP A 301 -4.20 -28.12 -7.28
CA TRP A 301 -4.12 -27.30 -6.08
C TRP A 301 -5.40 -26.48 -5.85
N LEU A 302 -5.97 -25.87 -6.89
CA LEU A 302 -7.24 -25.12 -6.81
C LEU A 302 -8.40 -26.02 -6.39
N GLU A 303 -8.52 -27.20 -6.99
CA GLU A 303 -9.58 -28.17 -6.66
C GLU A 303 -9.45 -28.71 -5.23
N ALA A 304 -8.22 -28.90 -4.73
CA ALA A 304 -8.01 -29.35 -3.35
C ALA A 304 -8.22 -28.22 -2.32
N THR A 305 -7.82 -27.00 -2.66
CA THR A 305 -7.98 -25.82 -1.79
C THR A 305 -9.42 -25.32 -1.78
N PHE A 306 -10.14 -25.45 -2.91
CA PHE A 306 -11.54 -25.07 -3.08
C PHE A 306 -12.35 -26.23 -3.70
N PRO A 307 -12.64 -27.30 -2.94
CA PRO A 307 -13.33 -28.50 -3.43
C PRO A 307 -14.69 -28.24 -4.08
N GLU A 308 -15.34 -27.14 -3.71
CA GLU A 308 -16.62 -26.73 -4.29
C GLU A 308 -16.50 -26.35 -5.78
N LEU A 309 -15.32 -25.96 -6.29
CA LEU A 309 -15.08 -25.71 -7.72
C LEU A 309 -15.41 -26.95 -8.56
N ALA A 310 -14.82 -28.09 -8.19
CA ALA A 310 -15.03 -29.35 -8.89
C ALA A 310 -16.48 -29.86 -8.76
N ARG A 311 -17.11 -29.64 -7.60
CA ARG A 311 -18.49 -30.09 -7.33
C ARG A 311 -19.55 -29.27 -8.06
N GLN A 312 -19.42 -27.93 -8.11
CA GLN A 312 -20.41 -27.09 -8.77
C GLN A 312 -20.31 -27.11 -10.30
N ALA A 313 -19.14 -27.40 -10.87
CA ALA A 313 -19.03 -27.73 -12.29
C ALA A 313 -19.92 -28.94 -12.68
N ALA A 314 -20.19 -29.84 -11.73
CA ALA A 314 -21.07 -31.00 -11.93
C ALA A 314 -22.55 -30.74 -11.54
N GLU A 315 -22.83 -29.84 -10.59
CA GLU A 315 -24.16 -29.71 -9.95
C GLU A 315 -24.86 -28.34 -10.10
N GLY A 316 -24.27 -27.35 -10.80
CA GLY A 316 -24.95 -26.10 -11.15
C GLY A 316 -25.39 -25.22 -9.96
N GLY A 317 -24.57 -25.12 -8.92
CA GLY A 317 -24.89 -24.38 -7.69
C GLY A 317 -24.53 -22.89 -7.72
N ASN A 318 -25.35 -22.04 -7.09
CA ASN A 318 -25.15 -20.60 -6.93
C ASN A 318 -24.52 -20.26 -5.55
N GLN A 319 -23.25 -20.62 -5.29
CA GLN A 319 -22.57 -20.08 -4.10
C GLN A 319 -21.83 -18.79 -4.44
N PRO A 320 -22.06 -17.67 -3.72
CA PRO A 320 -21.41 -16.40 -4.03
C PRO A 320 -19.95 -16.34 -3.57
N ALA A 321 -19.52 -17.29 -2.73
CA ALA A 321 -18.19 -17.30 -2.15
C ALA A 321 -17.69 -18.73 -1.88
N LEU A 322 -16.38 -18.88 -1.93
CA LEU A 322 -15.62 -20.10 -1.68
C LEU A 322 -14.79 -19.95 -0.42
N LYS A 323 -14.70 -21.03 0.36
CA LYS A 323 -13.85 -21.09 1.55
C LYS A 323 -12.64 -21.97 1.26
N SER A 324 -11.44 -21.46 1.55
CA SER A 324 -10.22 -22.26 1.38
C SER A 324 -10.15 -23.38 2.43
N HIS A 325 -9.68 -24.54 2.00
CA HIS A 325 -9.38 -25.68 2.84
C HIS A 325 -7.86 -25.80 3.05
N PRO A 326 -7.40 -26.29 4.21
CA PRO A 326 -5.98 -26.57 4.42
C PRO A 326 -5.44 -27.56 3.41
N TYR A 327 -4.49 -27.12 2.59
CA TYR A 327 -3.87 -27.94 1.56
C TYR A 327 -2.45 -27.49 1.22
N ALA A 328 -1.59 -28.48 0.97
CA ALA A 328 -0.25 -28.32 0.42
C ALA A 328 0.10 -29.56 -0.39
N LEU A 329 0.89 -29.40 -1.46
CA LEU A 329 1.40 -30.52 -2.24
C LEU A 329 2.48 -31.26 -1.44
N PHE A 330 2.39 -32.59 -1.35
CA PHE A 330 3.30 -33.38 -0.50
C PHE A 330 4.72 -33.50 -1.06
N ASP A 331 4.89 -33.43 -2.37
CA ASP A 331 6.15 -33.61 -3.08
C ASP A 331 6.62 -32.32 -3.77
N ALA A 332 5.99 -31.18 -3.49
CA ALA A 332 6.32 -29.92 -4.13
C ALA A 332 6.17 -28.74 -3.16
N SER A 333 7.16 -27.84 -3.19
CA SER A 333 7.16 -26.60 -2.40
C SER A 333 6.93 -25.40 -3.31
N VAL A 334 6.29 -24.34 -2.80
CA VAL A 334 6.14 -23.09 -3.57
C VAL A 334 7.53 -22.53 -3.87
N SER A 335 7.76 -22.16 -5.14
CA SER A 335 9.02 -21.57 -5.58
C SER A 335 9.12 -20.10 -5.16
N LEU A 336 10.34 -19.66 -4.85
CA LEU A 336 10.65 -18.24 -4.69
C LEU A 336 10.99 -17.62 -6.05
N GLN A 337 9.98 -17.08 -6.74
CA GLN A 337 10.11 -16.55 -8.09
C GLN A 337 10.86 -15.21 -8.07
N GLY A 338 12.03 -15.12 -8.71
CA GLY A 338 12.80 -13.88 -8.81
C GLY A 338 14.32 -14.09 -8.82
N PRO A 339 15.13 -13.03 -8.67
CA PRO A 339 14.68 -11.64 -8.54
C PRO A 339 13.99 -11.18 -9.83
N LEU A 340 12.89 -10.44 -9.72
CA LEU A 340 12.16 -9.95 -10.89
C LEU A 340 13.09 -9.10 -11.76
N HIS A 341 13.16 -9.44 -13.05
CA HIS A 341 14.10 -8.81 -13.97
C HIS A 341 13.55 -7.48 -14.49
N LYS A 342 14.40 -6.46 -14.53
CA LYS A 342 14.04 -5.14 -15.08
C LYS A 342 14.38 -5.13 -16.56
N VAL A 343 13.40 -4.83 -17.40
CA VAL A 343 13.60 -4.73 -18.85
C VAL A 343 14.02 -3.29 -19.16
N TYR A 344 15.14 -3.15 -19.89
CA TYR A 344 15.65 -1.87 -20.38
C TYR A 344 15.46 -1.81 -21.90
N HIS A 345 14.98 -0.68 -22.42
CA HIS A 345 14.98 -0.42 -23.86
C HIS A 345 16.29 0.28 -24.24
N GLY A 346 17.23 -0.45 -24.85
CA GLY A 346 18.47 0.09 -25.41
C GLY A 346 19.47 -1.01 -25.80
N ASN A 347 20.14 -0.88 -26.95
CA ASN A 347 21.18 -1.82 -27.39
C ASN A 347 22.29 -1.93 -26.32
N GLU A 348 22.74 -3.15 -26.03
CA GLU A 348 23.71 -3.50 -24.97
C GLU A 348 25.13 -2.90 -25.12
N GLU A 349 25.34 -1.88 -25.96
CA GLU A 349 26.69 -1.41 -26.32
C GLU A 349 27.06 0.02 -25.88
N ASP A 350 26.23 0.72 -25.10
CA ASP A 350 26.66 2.01 -24.51
C ASP A 350 27.03 1.87 -23.01
N PRO A 351 28.33 1.84 -22.65
CA PRO A 351 28.79 1.74 -21.27
C PRO A 351 28.48 2.98 -20.40
N GLU A 352 27.90 4.04 -20.98
CA GLU A 352 27.35 5.21 -20.26
C GLU A 352 25.91 5.00 -19.77
N PHE A 353 25.19 3.96 -20.25
CA PHE A 353 23.83 3.58 -19.82
C PHE A 353 23.79 2.84 -18.47
N LYS A 354 24.58 3.29 -17.48
CA LYS A 354 24.29 2.95 -16.09
C LYS A 354 23.00 3.66 -15.70
N ALA A 355 21.88 2.97 -15.86
CA ALA A 355 20.58 3.39 -15.35
C ALA A 355 20.78 3.98 -13.96
N THR A 356 20.41 5.26 -13.76
CA THR A 356 20.63 6.01 -12.51
C THR A 356 20.26 5.12 -11.33
N GLU A 357 21.26 4.57 -10.65
CA GLU A 357 21.05 3.59 -9.58
C GLU A 357 20.49 4.36 -8.40
N CYS A 358 19.39 3.86 -7.82
CA CYS A 358 18.87 4.45 -6.61
C CYS A 358 19.89 4.31 -5.48
N GLU A 359 20.04 5.36 -4.67
CA GLU A 359 21.09 5.44 -3.66
C GLU A 359 20.72 4.71 -2.38
N GLY A 360 21.68 3.95 -1.85
CA GLY A 360 21.56 3.26 -0.57
C GLY A 360 20.86 1.90 -0.67
N ARG A 361 20.10 1.54 0.37
CA ARG A 361 19.38 0.25 0.47
C ARG A 361 17.89 0.45 0.34
N ALA A 362 17.19 -0.58 -0.11
CA ALA A 362 15.74 -0.65 -0.01
C ALA A 362 15.29 -0.60 1.46
N VAL A 363 14.24 0.17 1.75
CA VAL A 363 13.71 0.41 3.10
C VAL A 363 12.20 0.22 3.25
N SER A 364 11.43 0.34 2.17
CA SER A 364 9.98 0.05 2.19
C SER A 364 9.48 -0.36 0.81
N PHE A 365 8.37 -1.08 0.81
CA PHE A 365 7.75 -1.64 -0.39
C PHE A 365 6.24 -1.39 -0.38
N LEU A 366 5.68 -1.19 -1.57
CA LEU A 366 4.25 -1.12 -1.78
C LEU A 366 3.91 -1.77 -3.12
N TYR A 367 3.00 -2.74 -3.09
CA TYR A 367 2.30 -3.18 -4.29
C TYR A 367 0.90 -2.56 -4.31
N LYS A 368 0.42 -2.18 -5.49
CA LYS A 368 -0.95 -1.72 -5.69
C LYS A 368 -1.46 -2.13 -7.07
N ALA A 369 -2.66 -2.69 -7.11
CA ALA A 369 -3.43 -2.81 -8.35
C ALA A 369 -4.24 -1.53 -8.57
N VAL A 370 -4.15 -0.97 -9.78
CA VAL A 370 -4.96 0.14 -10.28
C VAL A 370 -5.70 -0.36 -11.51
N SER A 371 -7.00 -0.64 -11.36
CA SER A 371 -7.75 -1.42 -12.36
C SER A 371 -7.09 -2.79 -12.55
N LYS A 372 -6.58 -3.10 -13.75
CA LYS A 372 -5.82 -4.33 -14.05
C LYS A 372 -4.30 -4.12 -14.04
N ASP A 373 -3.84 -2.89 -13.83
CA ASP A 373 -2.42 -2.57 -13.86
C ASP A 373 -1.81 -2.75 -12.47
N SER A 374 -0.77 -3.58 -12.37
CA SER A 374 -0.06 -3.85 -11.13
C SER A 374 1.22 -3.02 -11.05
N ILE A 375 1.31 -2.16 -10.03
CA ILE A 375 2.48 -1.33 -9.76
C ILE A 375 3.21 -1.76 -8.50
N LEU A 376 4.54 -1.63 -8.55
CA LEU A 376 5.46 -1.87 -7.46
C LEU A 376 6.23 -0.58 -7.18
N VAL A 377 6.22 -0.14 -5.93
CA VAL A 377 6.98 1.02 -5.48
C VAL A 377 8.03 0.58 -4.47
N THR A 378 9.30 0.71 -4.86
CA THR A 378 10.45 0.42 -4.01
C THR A 378 11.02 1.71 -3.47
N VAL A 379 11.08 1.85 -2.16
CA VAL A 379 11.62 3.04 -1.49
C VAL A 379 13.07 2.79 -1.08
N TRP A 380 13.94 3.74 -1.38
CA TRP A 380 15.36 3.69 -1.10
C TRP A 380 15.74 4.65 0.02
N SER A 381 16.73 4.25 0.84
CA SER A 381 17.22 5.05 1.96
C SER A 381 17.79 6.41 1.55
N GLY A 382 18.16 6.57 0.28
CA GLY A 382 18.57 7.85 -0.32
C GLY A 382 17.43 8.85 -0.55
N GLY A 383 16.17 8.48 -0.29
CA GLY A 383 15.01 9.36 -0.50
C GLY A 383 14.37 9.25 -1.88
N GLN A 384 14.67 8.18 -2.62
CA GLN A 384 14.15 7.93 -3.96
C GLN A 384 13.10 6.82 -3.93
N LEU A 385 12.06 6.96 -4.74
CA LEU A 385 11.05 5.93 -5.00
C LEU A 385 11.24 5.45 -6.43
N GLN A 386 11.53 4.16 -6.58
CA GLN A 386 11.50 3.51 -7.88
C GLN A 386 10.09 2.95 -8.12
N ILE A 387 9.48 3.31 -9.24
CA ILE A 387 8.14 2.89 -9.63
C ILE A 387 8.27 1.97 -10.85
N ASP A 388 7.87 0.72 -10.67
CA ASP A 388 7.86 -0.30 -11.71
C ASP A 388 6.44 -0.84 -11.92
N ALA A 389 6.13 -1.33 -13.12
CA ALA A 389 4.91 -2.09 -13.41
C ALA A 389 5.25 -3.54 -13.73
N LEU A 390 4.35 -4.46 -13.39
CA LEU A 390 4.40 -5.83 -13.91
C LEU A 390 3.98 -5.80 -15.37
N ALA A 391 4.89 -6.28 -16.24
CA ALA A 391 4.64 -6.34 -17.67
C ALA A 391 3.81 -7.58 -18.06
N ASP A 392 3.82 -8.63 -17.24
CA ASP A 392 3.12 -9.90 -17.46
C ASP A 392 2.38 -10.37 -16.21
N GLU A 393 1.46 -11.30 -16.38
CA GLU A 393 0.64 -11.89 -15.31
C GLU A 393 1.47 -12.83 -14.44
N ILE A 394 1.16 -12.88 -13.14
CA ILE A 394 1.80 -13.81 -12.22
C ILE A 394 1.23 -15.21 -12.44
N GLN A 395 2.11 -16.20 -12.43
CA GLN A 395 1.74 -17.62 -12.49
C GLN A 395 2.14 -18.32 -11.20
N PRO A 396 1.38 -19.35 -10.76
CA PRO A 396 1.77 -20.15 -9.61
C PRO A 396 2.91 -21.10 -10.01
N VAL A 397 3.92 -21.23 -9.16
CA VAL A 397 5.11 -22.05 -9.46
C VAL A 397 5.49 -22.89 -8.25
N TRP A 398 5.69 -24.18 -8.49
CA TRP A 398 6.16 -25.14 -7.49
C TRP A 398 7.45 -25.82 -7.93
N THR A 399 8.34 -26.05 -6.96
CA THR A 399 9.53 -26.88 -7.12
C THR A 399 9.21 -28.32 -6.73
N VAL A 400 9.01 -29.17 -7.74
CA VAL A 400 8.77 -30.61 -7.55
C VAL A 400 10.03 -31.30 -7.00
N GLY A 401 9.84 -32.24 -6.08
CA GLY A 401 10.90 -32.94 -5.33
C GLY A 401 11.17 -32.33 -3.96
N ASN A 402 10.76 -31.09 -3.72
CA ASN A 402 10.92 -30.42 -2.43
C ASN A 402 9.70 -30.67 -1.55
N HIS A 403 9.85 -31.54 -0.55
CA HIS A 403 8.76 -31.96 0.32
C HIS A 403 8.56 -30.96 1.47
N PRO A 404 7.38 -30.35 1.62
CA PRO A 404 7.08 -29.56 2.80
C PRO A 404 6.96 -30.42 4.05
N ARG A 405 7.20 -29.80 5.20
CA ARG A 405 6.88 -30.37 6.50
C ARG A 405 5.42 -30.09 6.81
N ILE A 406 4.61 -31.14 6.83
CA ILE A 406 3.18 -31.03 7.13
C ILE A 406 2.93 -31.32 8.62
N SER A 407 2.17 -30.45 9.26
CA SER A 407 1.61 -30.65 10.59
C SER A 407 0.16 -31.10 10.44
N ALA A 408 -0.19 -32.22 11.05
CA ALA A 408 -1.54 -32.78 11.00
C ALA A 408 -2.10 -33.04 12.40
N ASP A 409 -3.42 -32.91 12.56
CA ASP A 409 -4.11 -33.27 13.79
C ASP A 409 -4.32 -34.79 13.93
N SER A 410 -4.94 -35.20 15.05
CA SER A 410 -5.27 -36.60 15.32
C SER A 410 -6.23 -37.25 14.30
N GLN A 411 -6.88 -36.47 13.43
CA GLN A 411 -7.72 -36.96 12.34
C GLN A 411 -7.00 -36.92 10.98
N ASN A 412 -5.68 -36.74 10.97
CA ASN A 412 -4.85 -36.58 9.77
C ASN A 412 -5.26 -35.39 8.89
N ARG A 413 -5.88 -34.35 9.48
CA ARG A 413 -6.17 -33.10 8.76
C ARG A 413 -4.99 -32.17 8.89
N ILE A 414 -4.62 -31.52 7.79
CA ILE A 414 -3.55 -30.52 7.79
C ILE A 414 -3.98 -29.36 8.68
N VAL A 415 -3.13 -29.03 9.65
CA VAL A 415 -3.29 -27.87 10.54
C VAL A 415 -2.19 -26.83 10.32
N GLY A 416 -1.13 -27.20 9.61
CA GLY A 416 -0.09 -26.27 9.20
C GLY A 416 0.95 -26.90 8.28
N PHE A 417 1.79 -26.08 7.67
CA PHE A 417 2.97 -26.55 6.95
C PHE A 417 4.15 -25.58 7.02
N ALA A 418 5.34 -26.10 6.75
CA ALA A 418 6.55 -25.34 6.53
C ALA A 418 7.23 -25.81 5.24
N MET A 419 7.57 -24.89 4.33
CA MET A 419 8.23 -25.20 3.06
C MET A 419 9.51 -24.38 2.88
N ILE A 420 10.50 -24.96 2.19
CA ILE A 420 11.67 -24.23 1.71
C ILE A 420 11.34 -23.70 0.31
N CYS A 421 11.41 -22.38 0.15
CA CYS A 421 11.11 -21.68 -1.08
C CYS A 421 12.41 -21.29 -1.76
N GLU A 422 12.87 -22.17 -2.66
CA GLU A 422 14.08 -21.96 -3.45
C GLU A 422 13.77 -21.20 -4.72
N THR A 423 14.72 -20.38 -5.17
CA THR A 423 14.64 -19.77 -6.49
C THR A 423 15.07 -20.77 -7.55
N HIS A 424 14.21 -20.99 -8.54
CA HIS A 424 14.56 -21.81 -9.69
C HIS A 424 15.75 -21.20 -10.47
N SER A 425 16.82 -21.97 -10.62
CA SER A 425 17.97 -21.65 -11.46
C SER A 425 17.66 -21.89 -12.95
N ASN A 426 16.58 -21.32 -13.48
CA ASN A 426 16.45 -21.30 -14.93
C ASN A 426 17.38 -20.22 -15.48
N GLU A 427 18.20 -20.63 -16.46
CA GLU A 427 19.10 -19.78 -17.22
C GLU A 427 18.36 -18.50 -17.64
N LEU A 428 19.09 -17.38 -17.58
CA LEU A 428 18.65 -16.07 -18.03
C LEU A 428 18.08 -16.18 -19.45
N SER A 429 16.77 -16.38 -19.59
CA SER A 429 16.09 -15.93 -20.78
C SER A 429 16.11 -14.42 -20.70
N VAL A 430 17.14 -13.83 -21.32
CA VAL A 430 17.05 -12.48 -21.86
C VAL A 430 15.90 -12.55 -22.86
N VAL A 431 14.67 -12.43 -22.35
CA VAL A 431 13.51 -12.30 -23.22
C VAL A 431 13.65 -10.90 -23.78
N SER A 432 14.24 -10.80 -24.98
CA SER A 432 14.08 -9.60 -25.77
C SER A 432 12.58 -9.37 -25.94
N PHE A 433 12.16 -8.12 -25.79
CA PHE A 433 10.76 -7.71 -25.90
C PHE A 433 10.07 -8.20 -27.19
N GLU A 434 10.83 -8.65 -28.20
CA GLU A 434 10.33 -9.20 -29.46
C GLU A 434 9.90 -10.68 -29.41
N GLN A 435 10.04 -11.39 -28.27
CA GLN A 435 9.67 -12.81 -28.12
C GLN A 435 8.36 -13.08 -27.36
N SER A 436 7.65 -12.05 -26.91
CA SER A 436 6.29 -12.13 -26.33
C SER A 436 5.23 -12.43 -27.40
N SER A 437 5.35 -13.60 -28.03
CA SER A 437 4.18 -14.26 -28.64
C SER A 437 3.51 -15.15 -27.58
N ASP A 438 2.23 -15.50 -27.76
CA ASP A 438 1.41 -16.44 -26.96
C ASP A 438 2.06 -17.78 -26.55
N LYS A 439 3.30 -18.04 -26.96
CA LYS A 439 4.07 -19.27 -26.74
C LYS A 439 4.70 -19.41 -25.34
N ASN A 440 4.68 -18.35 -24.51
CA ASN A 440 5.37 -18.35 -23.20
C ASN A 440 4.44 -18.37 -21.97
N ILE A 441 3.13 -18.43 -22.17
CA ILE A 441 2.14 -18.47 -21.07
C ILE A 441 2.26 -19.81 -20.32
N TRP A 442 2.11 -19.78 -18.99
CA TRP A 442 2.17 -20.94 -18.08
C TRP A 442 3.55 -21.61 -17.91
N LEU A 443 4.63 -21.05 -18.45
CA LEU A 443 5.99 -21.61 -18.30
C LEU A 443 6.58 -21.45 -16.88
N GLY A 444 5.97 -20.62 -16.02
CA GLY A 444 6.49 -20.36 -14.67
C GLY A 444 7.70 -19.42 -14.65
N HIS A 445 7.84 -18.58 -15.69
CA HIS A 445 8.80 -17.48 -15.68
C HIS A 445 8.29 -16.37 -14.77
N SER A 446 9.21 -15.73 -14.04
CA SER A 446 8.86 -14.56 -13.24
C SER A 446 8.50 -13.38 -14.16
N PRO A 447 7.43 -12.62 -13.88
CA PRO A 447 7.01 -11.51 -14.71
C PRO A 447 8.10 -10.42 -14.77
N PRO A 448 8.40 -9.84 -15.95
CA PRO A 448 9.33 -8.74 -16.06
C PRO A 448 8.78 -7.46 -15.43
N LEU A 449 9.70 -6.62 -14.93
CA LEU A 449 9.42 -5.28 -14.44
C LEU A 449 9.73 -4.26 -15.51
N LEU A 450 8.74 -3.44 -15.84
CA LEU A 450 8.91 -2.24 -16.64
C LEU A 450 9.10 -1.04 -15.72
N ARG A 451 10.27 -0.39 -15.78
CA ARG A 451 10.53 0.81 -14.99
C ARG A 451 9.73 1.98 -15.56
N LEU A 452 8.81 2.51 -14.75
CA LEU A 452 7.95 3.64 -15.11
C LEU A 452 8.59 4.98 -14.76
N GLY A 453 9.38 5.01 -13.68
CA GLY A 453 10.09 6.22 -13.28
C GLY A 453 10.81 6.09 -11.94
N ILE A 454 11.60 7.11 -11.64
CA ILE A 454 12.19 7.33 -10.32
C ILE A 454 11.76 8.71 -9.84
N VAL A 455 11.21 8.76 -8.63
CA VAL A 455 10.82 10.00 -7.95
C VAL A 455 11.82 10.27 -6.84
N ASP A 456 12.54 11.38 -6.92
CA ASP A 456 13.40 11.86 -5.84
C ASP A 456 12.63 12.85 -4.96
N LEU A 457 12.49 12.54 -3.67
CA LEU A 457 11.82 13.40 -2.69
C LEU A 457 12.68 14.62 -2.28
N ALA A 458 13.92 14.72 -2.76
CA ALA A 458 14.87 15.77 -2.41
C ALA A 458 15.09 15.92 -0.90
N LEU A 459 15.01 14.80 -0.15
CA LEU A 459 15.26 14.81 1.28
C LEU A 459 16.70 15.25 1.59
N PRO A 460 16.93 15.98 2.69
CA PRO A 460 18.27 16.41 3.07
C PRO A 460 19.16 15.20 3.31
N GLY A 461 20.02 14.88 2.33
CA GLY A 461 20.96 13.77 2.44
C GLY A 461 22.00 14.08 3.51
N LYS A 462 22.07 13.24 4.57
CA LYS A 462 23.22 12.97 5.47
C LYS A 462 22.79 12.49 6.86
N THR A 463 22.01 11.42 6.97
CA THR A 463 21.99 10.63 8.21
C THR A 463 22.57 9.26 7.91
N GLU A 464 23.57 8.83 8.69
CA GLU A 464 24.15 7.47 8.59
C GLU A 464 23.08 6.37 8.77
N SER A 465 21.92 6.74 9.34
CA SER A 465 20.76 5.88 9.57
C SER A 465 19.76 5.82 8.40
N GLY A 466 19.92 6.65 7.36
CA GLY A 466 18.97 6.77 6.24
C GLY A 466 17.64 7.46 6.61
N SER A 467 16.81 7.76 5.63
CA SER A 467 15.48 8.35 5.83
C SER A 467 14.44 7.27 6.18
N VAL A 468 13.63 7.51 7.22
CA VAL A 468 12.46 6.66 7.49
C VAL A 468 11.33 7.11 6.59
N ILE A 469 10.91 6.25 5.67
CA ILE A 469 9.87 6.55 4.69
C ILE A 469 8.79 5.48 4.75
N SER A 470 7.54 5.91 4.79
CA SER A 470 6.36 5.06 4.79
C SER A 470 5.42 5.46 3.66
N LEU A 471 4.85 4.48 2.97
CA LEU A 471 3.91 4.69 1.89
C LEU A 471 2.48 4.40 2.34
N PHE A 472 1.55 5.24 1.91
CA PHE A 472 0.12 5.09 2.13
C PHE A 472 -0.63 5.32 0.82
N ILE A 473 -1.74 4.61 0.63
CA ILE A 473 -2.58 4.75 -0.56
C ILE A 473 -3.70 5.74 -0.28
N ASP A 474 -4.05 6.57 -1.27
CA ASP A 474 -5.27 7.35 -1.22
C ASP A 474 -6.49 6.40 -1.37
N PRO A 475 -7.44 6.41 -0.42
CA PRO A 475 -8.59 5.50 -0.43
C PRO A 475 -9.56 5.71 -1.60
N LEU A 476 -9.51 6.86 -2.29
CA LEU A 476 -10.38 7.19 -3.42
C LEU A 476 -9.65 7.26 -4.75
N ILE A 477 -8.42 7.76 -4.76
CA ILE A 477 -7.63 7.97 -5.99
C ILE A 477 -6.52 6.92 -6.04
N PRO A 478 -6.74 5.76 -6.69
CA PRO A 478 -5.78 4.65 -6.68
C PRO A 478 -4.42 5.00 -7.33
N GLU A 479 -4.38 6.05 -8.15
CA GLU A 479 -3.17 6.60 -8.78
C GLU A 479 -2.35 7.51 -7.83
N ARG A 480 -2.88 7.86 -6.65
CA ARG A 480 -2.22 8.73 -5.67
C ARG A 480 -1.65 7.93 -4.52
N ILE A 481 -0.38 8.20 -4.22
CA ILE A 481 0.38 7.61 -3.12
C ILE A 481 0.87 8.75 -2.22
N TYR A 482 0.68 8.61 -0.91
CA TYR A 482 1.27 9.49 0.08
C TYR A 482 2.58 8.91 0.60
N CYS A 483 3.61 9.73 0.63
CA CYS A 483 4.92 9.42 1.15
C CYS A 483 5.11 10.19 2.46
N VAL A 484 5.17 9.47 3.58
CA VAL A 484 5.41 10.05 4.91
C VAL A 484 6.88 9.87 5.27
N HIS A 485 7.56 10.96 5.58
CA HIS A 485 8.98 11.00 5.91
C HIS A 485 9.25 12.02 7.02
N ASP A 486 10.50 12.10 7.48
CA ASP A 486 10.87 12.98 8.61
C ASP A 486 10.65 14.48 8.37
N GLY A 487 10.49 14.88 7.10
CA GLY A 487 10.20 16.26 6.70
C GLY A 487 8.71 16.58 6.60
N GLY A 488 7.83 15.57 6.64
CA GLY A 488 6.39 15.74 6.47
C GLY A 488 5.78 14.71 5.52
N VAL A 489 4.89 15.17 4.64
CA VAL A 489 4.13 14.31 3.73
C VAL A 489 4.15 14.89 2.32
N ASP A 490 4.53 14.05 1.36
CA ASP A 490 4.44 14.33 -0.07
C ASP A 490 3.35 13.47 -0.72
N SER A 491 2.55 14.08 -1.59
CA SER A 491 1.57 13.41 -2.45
C SER A 491 2.16 13.18 -3.84
N ILE A 492 2.14 11.93 -4.28
CA ILE A 492 2.67 11.49 -5.58
C ILE A 492 1.51 10.99 -6.42
N VAL A 493 1.24 11.64 -7.56
CA VAL A 493 0.17 11.25 -8.49
C VAL A 493 0.77 10.64 -9.75
N LEU A 494 0.36 9.41 -10.05
CA LEU A 494 0.79 8.63 -11.20
C LEU A 494 -0.18 8.85 -12.37
N HIS A 495 -0.02 9.97 -13.08
CA HIS A 495 -0.92 10.38 -14.17
C HIS A 495 -1.00 9.39 -15.33
N PHE A 496 -0.06 8.46 -15.40
CA PHE A 496 -0.03 7.48 -16.47
C PHE A 496 -0.94 6.27 -16.26
N LEU A 497 -1.48 6.10 -15.06
CA LEU A 497 -2.39 5.01 -14.72
C LEU A 497 -3.87 5.42 -14.90
N PRO A 498 -4.76 4.43 -15.13
CA PRO A 498 -4.44 3.07 -15.56
C PRO A 498 -4.09 3.05 -17.06
N PHE A 499 -3.02 2.33 -17.42
CA PHE A 499 -2.62 2.11 -18.80
C PHE A 499 -3.70 1.34 -19.58
N THR A 500 -4.45 0.45 -18.92
CA THR A 500 -5.50 -0.36 -19.57
C THR A 500 -6.64 0.47 -20.18
N ASN A 501 -6.81 1.73 -19.77
CA ASN A 501 -7.92 2.58 -20.21
C ASN A 501 -7.55 3.54 -21.35
N GLN A 502 -6.29 3.56 -21.80
CA GLN A 502 -5.85 4.43 -22.88
C GLN A 502 -6.38 3.94 -24.23
N LYS A 503 -7.39 4.64 -24.77
CA LYS A 503 -8.03 4.30 -26.04
C LYS A 503 -7.22 4.83 -27.22
N ASN A 504 -6.74 3.90 -28.04
CA ASN A 504 -6.02 4.11 -29.30
C ASN A 504 -4.62 4.69 -29.11
N GLY A 505 -3.69 4.32 -30.00
CA GLY A 505 -2.31 4.85 -30.03
C GLY A 505 -2.28 6.30 -30.52
N ILE A 506 -3.20 7.12 -30.02
CA ILE A 506 -3.17 8.56 -30.15
C ILE A 506 -2.24 9.03 -29.03
N ASP A 507 -1.21 9.74 -29.45
CA ASP A 507 -0.14 10.43 -28.73
C ASP A 507 -0.70 11.45 -27.71
N ASP A 508 -1.59 11.05 -26.80
CA ASP A 508 -2.06 11.88 -25.68
C ASP A 508 -0.89 11.95 -24.67
N ASP A 509 -0.14 13.05 -24.73
CA ASP A 509 0.99 13.44 -23.89
C ASP A 509 0.93 12.82 -22.48
N MET A 510 1.67 11.71 -22.27
CA MET A 510 1.71 11.00 -20.99
C MET A 510 2.45 11.86 -19.96
N ARG A 511 1.72 12.43 -19.01
CA ARG A 511 2.27 13.33 -17.99
C ARG A 511 3.14 12.54 -16.99
N PRO A 512 4.36 13.00 -16.67
CA PRO A 512 5.21 12.37 -15.65
C PRO A 512 4.56 12.45 -14.26
N PRO A 513 4.96 11.58 -13.30
CA PRO A 513 4.50 11.67 -11.92
C PRO A 513 4.63 13.09 -11.37
N THR A 514 3.58 13.56 -10.70
CA THR A 514 3.65 14.85 -10.00
C THR A 514 3.85 14.61 -8.52
N VAL A 515 4.84 15.28 -7.95
CA VAL A 515 5.12 15.28 -6.51
C VAL A 515 4.71 16.64 -5.96
N GLN A 516 3.89 16.65 -4.92
CA GLN A 516 3.47 17.84 -4.23
C GLN A 516 3.68 17.64 -2.73
N SER A 517 4.46 18.52 -2.10
CA SER A 517 4.54 18.53 -0.63
C SER A 517 3.23 19.06 -0.06
N VAL A 518 2.49 18.19 0.63
CA VAL A 518 1.16 18.52 1.19
C VAL A 518 1.24 18.91 2.66
N LEU A 519 2.29 18.47 3.36
CA LEU A 519 2.57 18.87 4.72
C LEU A 519 4.09 18.96 4.92
N ASN A 520 4.57 20.10 5.42
CA ASN A 520 5.96 20.28 5.84
C ASN A 520 6.01 20.49 7.35
N THR A 521 6.82 19.67 8.04
CA THR A 521 6.98 19.68 9.50
C THR A 521 8.33 20.23 9.94
N CYS A 522 9.17 20.66 9.00
CA CYS A 522 10.44 21.32 9.27
C CYS A 522 10.24 22.82 9.47
N GLN A 523 10.49 23.32 10.68
CA GLN A 523 10.73 24.74 10.89
C GLN A 523 12.19 25.07 10.52
N VAL A 524 12.40 26.25 9.91
CA VAL A 524 13.66 26.69 9.29
C VAL A 524 14.88 26.72 10.24
N GLU A 525 14.69 26.58 11.57
CA GLU A 525 15.77 26.68 12.56
C GLU A 525 15.76 25.61 13.68
N SER A 526 14.93 24.57 13.60
CA SER A 526 14.90 23.49 14.61
C SER A 526 14.70 22.10 14.01
N SER A 527 15.24 21.07 14.67
CA SER A 527 15.02 19.66 14.33
C SER A 527 13.53 19.41 14.06
N GLY A 528 13.18 19.03 12.82
CA GLY A 528 11.79 18.89 12.38
C GLY A 528 10.97 17.93 13.26
N SER A 529 9.67 18.20 13.39
CA SER A 529 8.77 17.35 14.17
C SER A 529 8.25 16.21 13.31
N SER A 530 8.95 15.06 13.32
CA SER A 530 8.49 13.85 12.60
C SER A 530 7.07 13.46 13.03
N LEU A 531 6.30 12.87 12.11
CA LEU A 531 4.95 12.40 12.37
C LEU A 531 4.97 11.07 13.14
N HIS A 532 4.20 10.98 14.21
CA HIS A 532 3.96 9.75 14.97
C HIS A 532 2.70 9.00 14.55
N GLY A 533 1.84 9.62 13.74
CA GLY A 533 0.63 9.00 13.22
C GLY A 533 0.25 9.59 11.86
N PHE A 534 -0.24 8.75 10.96
CA PHE A 534 -0.77 9.18 9.66
C PHE A 534 -1.87 8.23 9.19
N VAL A 535 -2.98 8.81 8.71
CA VAL A 535 -4.04 8.09 7.99
C VAL A 535 -4.60 8.96 6.86
N ALA A 536 -4.93 8.33 5.74
CA ALA A 536 -5.76 8.93 4.70
C ALA A 536 -7.22 8.50 4.95
N LEU A 537 -8.12 9.48 5.02
CA LEU A 537 -9.55 9.28 5.25
C LEU A 537 -10.31 9.56 3.95
N ALA A 538 -11.45 8.90 3.79
CA ALA A 538 -12.42 9.25 2.77
C ALA A 538 -13.85 9.02 3.23
N ASP A 539 -14.76 9.75 2.62
CA ASP A 539 -16.19 9.57 2.80
C ASP A 539 -16.86 8.94 1.57
N SER A 540 -18.14 8.65 1.70
CA SER A 540 -18.97 8.12 0.61
C SER A 540 -19.33 9.16 -0.45
N PHE A 541 -19.01 10.44 -0.23
CA PHE A 541 -19.30 11.55 -1.14
C PHE A 541 -18.13 11.88 -2.09
N GLY A 542 -16.99 11.19 -1.92
CA GLY A 542 -15.82 11.36 -2.76
C GLY A 542 -14.85 12.44 -2.27
N CYS A 543 -14.97 12.85 -1.01
CA CYS A 543 -14.00 13.72 -0.34
C CYS A 543 -12.92 12.88 0.34
N CYS A 544 -11.68 13.37 0.30
CA CYS A 544 -10.54 12.75 0.94
C CYS A 544 -9.81 13.75 1.84
N TRP A 545 -9.21 13.24 2.91
CA TRP A 545 -8.40 14.01 3.86
C TRP A 545 -7.16 13.23 4.23
N ILE A 546 -6.12 13.93 4.63
CA ILE A 546 -5.04 13.33 5.41
C ILE A 546 -5.12 13.84 6.86
N VAL A 547 -4.88 12.93 7.78
CA VAL A 547 -4.77 13.24 9.22
C VAL A 547 -3.39 12.79 9.69
N GLY A 548 -2.66 13.72 10.29
CA GLY A 548 -1.35 13.48 10.87
C GLY A 548 -1.31 13.83 12.36
N ILE A 549 -0.47 13.14 13.12
CA ILE A 549 -0.11 13.51 14.50
C ILE A 549 1.38 13.77 14.55
N THR A 550 1.77 14.96 15.00
CA THR A 550 3.19 15.32 15.16
C THR A 550 3.80 14.65 16.39
N SER A 551 5.13 14.68 16.49
CA SER A 551 5.82 14.27 17.73
C SER A 551 5.47 15.12 18.96
N GLY A 552 4.94 16.34 18.74
CA GLY A 552 4.32 17.18 19.78
C GLY A 552 2.87 16.79 20.11
N PHE A 553 2.35 15.71 19.52
CA PHE A 553 0.97 15.22 19.64
C PHE A 553 -0.11 16.17 19.11
N GLU A 554 0.28 17.15 18.30
CA GLU A 554 -0.65 18.03 17.61
C GLU A 554 -1.31 17.27 16.45
N CYS A 555 -2.64 17.34 16.36
CA CYS A 555 -3.41 16.73 15.28
C CYS A 555 -3.58 17.73 14.13
N ILE A 556 -3.19 17.30 12.93
CA ILE A 556 -3.30 18.07 11.69
C ILE A 556 -4.31 17.36 10.78
N VAL A 557 -5.25 18.11 10.21
CA VAL A 557 -6.25 17.61 9.27
C VAL A 557 -6.22 18.48 8.03
N LEU A 558 -5.96 17.88 6.87
CA LEU A 558 -5.91 18.58 5.59
C LEU A 558 -6.86 17.92 4.59
N GLY A 559 -7.74 18.72 4.00
CA GLY A 559 -8.58 18.28 2.88
C GLY A 559 -7.75 18.11 1.62
N MET A 560 -8.00 17.04 0.88
CA MET A 560 -7.29 16.70 -0.35
C MET A 560 -8.20 16.93 -1.56
N GLU A 561 -7.64 17.54 -2.60
CA GLU A 561 -8.40 17.80 -3.82
C GLU A 561 -8.76 16.49 -4.52
N SER A 562 -10.03 16.38 -4.93
CA SER A 562 -10.51 15.28 -5.76
C SER A 562 -10.07 15.44 -7.21
N TRP A 563 -10.02 14.33 -7.97
CA TRP A 563 -9.54 14.27 -9.36
C TRP A 563 -10.22 15.30 -10.30
N ASN A 564 -11.43 15.75 -9.96
CA ASN A 564 -12.23 16.68 -10.77
C ASN A 564 -11.68 18.11 -10.90
N LEU A 565 -10.70 18.51 -10.07
CA LEU A 565 -10.03 19.82 -10.20
C LEU A 565 -8.72 19.77 -11.02
N LEU A 566 -8.27 18.58 -11.41
CA LEU A 566 -6.99 18.37 -12.11
C LEU A 566 -7.15 17.99 -13.60
N LEU A 567 -8.38 17.85 -14.08
CA LEU A 567 -8.68 17.69 -15.50
C LEU A 567 -8.83 19.07 -16.17
N PRO A 568 -8.16 19.36 -17.30
CA PRO A 568 -8.54 20.50 -18.12
C PRO A 568 -9.99 20.32 -18.58
N ALA A 569 -10.84 21.33 -18.32
CA ALA A 569 -12.17 21.37 -18.89
C ALA A 569 -12.07 21.29 -20.43
N ARG A 570 -12.42 20.13 -21.01
CA ARG A 570 -12.59 19.97 -22.46
C ARG A 570 -13.81 20.80 -22.86
N VAL A 571 -13.58 22.06 -23.21
CA VAL A 571 -14.52 22.83 -24.02
C VAL A 571 -14.25 22.44 -25.46
N ASP A 572 -15.08 21.55 -26.01
CA ASP A 572 -15.16 21.30 -27.43
C ASP A 572 -15.39 22.65 -28.15
N LYS A 573 -14.36 23.10 -28.86
CA LYS A 573 -14.52 24.03 -29.98
C LYS A 573 -13.79 23.44 -31.17
N GLU A 574 -14.58 22.81 -32.03
CA GLU A 574 -14.23 22.56 -33.42
C GLU A 574 -13.56 23.80 -34.04
N LYS A 575 -12.34 23.63 -34.58
CA LYS A 575 -11.93 24.11 -35.91
C LYS A 575 -10.50 23.69 -36.28
N LYS A 576 -10.42 22.96 -37.40
CA LYS A 576 -9.30 22.72 -38.34
C LYS A 576 -8.15 23.75 -38.33
N LEU A 577 -6.90 23.27 -38.41
CA LEU A 577 -5.98 23.59 -39.52
C LEU A 577 -4.82 22.58 -39.62
N GLU A 578 -4.30 22.42 -40.83
CA GLU A 578 -3.40 21.39 -41.36
C GLU A 578 -1.89 21.70 -41.16
N SER A 579 -1.09 20.63 -41.14
CA SER A 579 0.29 20.44 -41.65
C SER A 579 1.45 21.34 -41.20
N LEU A 580 2.53 20.71 -40.71
CA LEU A 580 3.88 20.85 -41.31
C LEU A 580 4.79 19.68 -40.87
N GLU A 581 5.42 19.02 -41.86
CA GLU A 581 6.49 18.04 -41.68
C GLU A 581 7.80 18.75 -41.29
N GLU A 582 8.62 18.16 -40.41
CA GLU A 582 10.08 18.26 -40.51
C GLU A 582 10.83 17.16 -39.73
N ASN A 583 12.01 16.83 -40.24
CA ASN A 583 12.80 15.61 -40.05
C ASN A 583 13.68 15.59 -38.78
N ILE A 584 13.80 14.38 -38.19
CA ILE A 584 14.96 13.67 -37.58
C ILE A 584 16.12 14.51 -36.98
N VAL A 585 16.49 14.24 -35.71
CA VAL A 585 17.82 13.77 -35.23
C VAL A 585 17.68 13.28 -33.77
N ALA A 586 18.29 12.13 -33.47
CA ALA A 586 18.21 11.37 -32.22
C ALA A 586 19.25 11.80 -31.17
N GLY A 587 18.94 11.61 -29.88
CA GLY A 587 19.94 11.55 -28.79
C GLY A 587 19.43 11.96 -27.40
N ASP A 588 19.72 11.08 -26.43
CA ASP A 588 19.79 11.24 -24.96
C ASP A 588 18.55 11.12 -24.04
N ALA A 589 18.77 10.29 -23.00
CA ALA A 589 17.84 9.89 -21.94
C ALA A 589 17.78 10.89 -20.77
N THR A 590 16.59 11.08 -20.22
CA THR A 590 16.25 12.20 -19.32
C THR A 590 16.53 11.91 -17.83
N ILE A 591 17.54 12.57 -17.26
CA ILE A 591 17.66 12.86 -15.82
C ILE A 591 17.02 14.24 -15.59
N ILE A 592 16.04 14.38 -14.70
CA ILE A 592 15.57 15.71 -14.27
C ILE A 592 16.64 16.28 -13.33
N SER A 593 17.36 17.30 -13.80
CA SER A 593 18.49 17.88 -13.06
C SER A 593 18.04 18.64 -11.81
N LYS A 594 18.91 18.65 -10.80
CA LYS A 594 18.73 19.28 -9.49
C LYS A 594 18.41 20.79 -9.54
N GLU A 595 18.74 21.45 -10.66
CA GLU A 595 18.49 22.88 -10.87
C GLU A 595 17.08 23.17 -11.43
N LEU A 596 16.43 22.20 -12.09
CA LEU A 596 15.07 22.35 -12.63
C LEU A 596 13.99 22.27 -11.55
N LEU A 597 14.26 21.58 -10.44
CA LEU A 597 13.33 21.47 -9.29
C LEU A 597 13.37 22.69 -8.37
N THR A 598 14.46 23.46 -8.37
CA THR A 598 14.59 24.68 -7.54
C THR A 598 13.90 25.91 -8.13
N GLY A 599 13.36 25.83 -9.36
CA GLY A 599 12.83 26.98 -10.08
C GLY A 599 13.92 28.02 -10.40
N PRO A 600 13.57 29.12 -11.10
CA PRO A 600 14.51 30.21 -11.36
C PRO A 600 14.98 30.81 -10.03
N LYS A 601 16.30 31.02 -9.89
CA LYS A 601 16.87 31.66 -8.68
C LYS A 601 16.21 33.02 -8.47
N VAL A 602 15.51 33.17 -7.34
CA VAL A 602 14.86 34.44 -6.97
C VAL A 602 15.97 35.46 -6.64
N VAL A 603 16.30 36.32 -7.61
CA VAL A 603 17.15 37.48 -7.36
C VAL A 603 16.25 38.56 -6.76
N ILE A 604 16.35 38.77 -5.45
CA ILE A 604 15.74 39.92 -4.79
C ILE A 604 16.48 41.16 -5.32
N VAL A 605 15.82 41.90 -6.21
CA VAL A 605 16.29 43.21 -6.65
C VAL A 605 16.27 44.14 -5.43
N PRO A 606 17.31 44.98 -5.19
CA PRO A 606 17.36 45.84 -4.01
C PRO A 606 16.08 46.69 -3.90
N PRO A 607 15.56 46.93 -2.67
CA PRO A 607 14.39 47.76 -2.49
C PRO A 607 14.63 49.14 -3.10
N THR A 608 13.68 49.55 -3.94
CA THR A 608 13.69 50.85 -4.62
C THR A 608 13.87 51.98 -3.59
N SER A 609 14.75 52.92 -3.90
CA SER A 609 14.84 54.20 -3.17
C SER A 609 13.44 54.84 -3.08
N PRO A 610 13.11 55.56 -1.99
CA PRO A 610 11.72 55.87 -1.59
C PRO A 610 10.92 56.79 -2.52
N ASN A 611 11.45 57.17 -3.68
CA ASN A 611 10.74 58.00 -4.66
C ASN A 611 10.40 57.19 -5.92
N PRO A 612 9.11 57.02 -6.27
CA PRO A 612 8.72 56.34 -7.50
C PRO A 612 9.19 57.15 -8.72
N VAL A 613 9.98 56.50 -9.58
CA VAL A 613 10.54 57.10 -10.79
C VAL A 613 9.62 56.79 -11.98
N ALA A 614 9.22 57.81 -12.75
CA ALA A 614 8.34 57.63 -13.90
C ALA A 614 9.04 56.86 -15.04
N ALA A 615 8.33 55.93 -15.69
CA ALA A 615 8.88 55.01 -16.71
C ALA A 615 9.41 55.70 -17.98
N ASP A 616 9.07 56.98 -18.18
CA ASP A 616 9.51 57.80 -19.30
C ASP A 616 10.80 58.58 -19.00
N SER A 617 11.22 58.66 -17.74
CA SER A 617 12.50 59.26 -17.31
C SER A 617 13.70 58.37 -17.66
N ILE A 618 14.89 58.98 -17.72
CA ILE A 618 16.13 58.27 -18.06
C ILE A 618 16.45 57.20 -17.00
N GLU A 619 16.29 57.51 -15.71
CA GLU A 619 16.47 56.51 -14.64
C GLU A 619 15.40 55.41 -14.69
N GLY A 620 14.14 55.76 -15.01
CA GLY A 620 13.04 54.79 -15.14
C GLY A 620 13.27 53.81 -16.29
N ARG A 621 13.72 54.29 -17.45
CA ARG A 621 14.04 53.45 -18.61
C ARG A 621 15.26 52.56 -18.38
N SER A 622 16.30 53.07 -17.72
CA SER A 622 17.48 52.28 -17.35
C SER A 622 17.11 51.15 -16.39
N THR A 623 16.27 51.45 -15.40
CA THR A 623 15.78 50.47 -14.43
C THR A 623 14.91 49.41 -15.12
N LEU A 624 13.99 49.83 -16.01
CA LEU A 624 13.16 48.91 -16.79
C LEU A 624 13.99 48.01 -17.71
N HIS A 625 15.02 48.55 -18.35
CA HIS A 625 15.94 47.78 -19.18
C HIS A 625 16.70 46.73 -18.36
N GLN A 626 17.13 47.08 -17.15
CA GLN A 626 17.78 46.15 -16.24
C GLN A 626 16.81 45.04 -15.78
N TYR A 627 15.55 45.36 -15.50
CA TYR A 627 14.50 44.38 -15.24
C TYR A 627 14.26 43.43 -16.42
N PHE A 628 14.17 43.96 -17.64
CA PHE A 628 13.98 43.12 -18.84
C PHE A 628 15.15 42.17 -19.07
N LYS A 629 16.38 42.63 -18.82
CA LYS A 629 17.57 41.80 -18.94
C LYS A 629 17.57 40.66 -17.91
N LEU A 630 17.31 40.98 -16.63
CA LEU A 630 17.18 39.99 -15.56
C LEU A 630 16.04 39.00 -15.79
N PHE A 631 14.92 39.46 -16.37
CA PHE A 631 13.80 38.59 -16.73
C PHE A 631 14.18 37.64 -17.86
N HIS A 632 14.85 38.14 -18.90
CA HIS A 632 15.28 37.32 -20.03
C HIS A 632 16.28 36.23 -19.60
N GLU A 633 17.33 36.62 -18.87
CA GLU A 633 18.41 35.71 -18.43
C GLU A 633 17.91 34.63 -17.44
N ASN A 634 16.95 34.94 -16.55
CA ASN A 634 16.53 33.99 -15.51
C ASN A 634 15.27 33.20 -15.87
N TYR A 635 14.37 33.75 -16.68
CA TYR A 635 13.05 33.13 -16.94
C TYR A 635 12.91 32.68 -18.39
N VAL A 636 13.42 33.43 -19.37
CA VAL A 636 13.28 33.07 -20.79
C VAL A 636 14.30 31.98 -21.19
N GLU A 637 15.55 32.07 -20.74
CA GLU A 637 16.53 31.00 -20.96
C GLU A 637 16.16 29.70 -20.22
N TYR A 638 15.55 29.80 -19.03
CA TYR A 638 15.01 28.66 -18.30
C TYR A 638 13.88 27.97 -19.09
N ALA A 639 12.98 28.75 -19.69
CA ALA A 639 11.90 28.22 -20.53
C ALA A 639 12.43 27.53 -21.81
N HIS A 640 13.48 28.07 -22.43
CA HIS A 640 14.13 27.42 -23.59
C HIS A 640 14.83 26.10 -23.23
N LYS A 641 15.43 26.01 -22.03
CA LYS A 641 16.03 24.75 -21.53
C LYS A 641 14.98 23.69 -21.21
N LEU A 642 13.83 24.10 -20.65
CA LEU A 642 12.66 23.23 -20.47
C LEU A 642 12.14 22.69 -21.80
N PHE A 643 12.07 23.54 -22.83
CA PHE A 643 11.57 23.14 -24.15
C PHE A 643 12.46 22.08 -24.82
N GLY A 644 13.78 22.17 -24.66
CA GLY A 644 14.72 21.13 -25.12
C GLY A 644 14.58 19.80 -24.37
N HIS A 645 14.17 19.84 -23.10
CA HIS A 645 14.03 18.66 -22.21
C HIS A 645 12.74 17.85 -22.41
N VAL A 646 11.72 18.44 -23.04
CA VAL A 646 10.39 17.81 -23.24
C VAL A 646 10.36 16.93 -24.50
N PHE A 647 11.19 17.22 -25.50
CA PHE A 647 11.23 16.47 -26.76
C PHE A 647 11.85 15.06 -26.65
N THR A 648 12.61 14.76 -25.59
CA THR A 648 13.32 13.49 -25.37
C THR A 648 12.42 12.32 -24.91
N SER A 649 11.20 12.59 -24.42
CA SER A 649 10.31 11.58 -23.81
C SER A 649 9.57 10.66 -24.81
N LYS A 650 9.61 10.98 -26.11
CA LYS A 650 8.70 10.42 -27.15
C LYS A 650 8.98 8.99 -27.63
N ALA A 651 10.21 8.50 -27.52
CA ALA A 651 10.61 7.26 -28.23
C ALA A 651 10.41 5.94 -27.44
N LEU A 652 10.30 5.99 -26.11
CA LEU A 652 10.36 4.78 -25.26
C LEU A 652 9.00 4.07 -25.09
N ILE A 653 7.88 4.78 -25.28
CA ILE A 653 6.52 4.29 -24.94
C ILE A 653 5.80 3.66 -26.15
N VAL A 654 6.19 4.03 -27.38
CA VAL A 654 5.62 3.47 -28.62
C VAL A 654 5.85 1.95 -28.71
N ALA A 655 6.97 1.45 -28.20
CA ALA A 655 7.29 0.02 -28.19
C ALA A 655 6.33 -0.80 -27.30
N VAL A 656 5.93 -0.27 -26.14
CA VAL A 656 5.06 -0.98 -25.17
C VAL A 656 3.62 -1.11 -25.67
N SER A 657 3.13 -0.12 -26.41
CA SER A 657 1.76 -0.10 -26.94
C SER A 657 1.52 -1.04 -28.12
N HIS A 658 2.58 -1.49 -28.79
CA HIS A 658 2.48 -2.25 -30.04
C HIS A 658 2.39 -3.78 -29.82
N ASP A 659 2.86 -4.28 -28.67
CA ASP A 659 3.01 -5.72 -28.41
C ASP A 659 1.77 -6.35 -27.73
N ARG A 660 1.05 -5.59 -26.88
CA ARG A 660 -0.22 -6.04 -26.27
C ARG A 660 -1.43 -6.05 -27.20
N ARG A 661 -1.26 -5.71 -28.50
CA ARG A 661 -2.32 -5.85 -29.52
C ARG A 661 -2.19 -7.13 -30.35
N GLY A 662 -1.21 -7.98 -30.04
CA GLY A 662 -1.01 -9.29 -30.67
C GLY A 662 -1.71 -10.48 -29.99
N SER A 663 -2.30 -10.29 -28.80
CA SER A 663 -2.93 -11.32 -27.96
C SER A 663 -4.44 -11.14 -27.83
#